data_AF-A0AAN9EFJ9-F1
#
_entry.id   AF-A0AAN9EFJ9-F1
#
_cell.length_a   1.000
_cell.length_b   1.000
_cell.length_c   1.000
_cell.angle_alpha   90.00
_cell.angle_beta   90.00
_cell.angle_gamma   90.00
#
_symmetry.space_group_name_H-M   'P 1'
#
loop_
_entity.id
_entity.type
_entity.pdbx_description
1 polymer ?
#
loop_
_entity_poly.entity_id
_entity_poly.type
_entity_poly.pdbx_seq_one_letter_code
_entity_poly.pdbx_strand_id
1 'polypeptide(L)'
;MHPLEDGDWDFLEEGWKWRGDVSLEIDDPLFTPMGINLWDMMDRIKLENPEYVKVLVLLENDGRFDDAEEELKLKEHTPHHFLPISSKKKKKKQSKMSHELAETYACMPTTERGRGILISGDSKSNSILYTNARSVVIMNLQNPLQVSVYGEHAYPVTVARFSPNGEWVASADVSGTVRIWGARNDFVLKKEFRVLSGRIDDLQWSPDGIRIVACGDGKGKSLVRAFMWDSGTNVGEFDGHSRRVLSCAYKPTRPFRIVTCGEDFLVNFYEGPPFRFKQSHRDHSNFVNCVRYSPDGSKFISVSSDKKGIIFDGKSGEKIGELSSEGAHTGSIYAVSWSPDGKQVLTVSADKSAKVWDISDDNTGKVKKTLTSPGSGGVEDMLVGDLWLNDYLVTVSLGGTISIFLASDLDKAPTTFSGHMKNVSSLTILRSNPRVLLSSSYDGLIVKWIQGIGYSGKLQRKDNSQIKCLTAVEEEIVTTGFDNKIWRVSLHGDQCGDAEAIDIGNQPKDLSVALLSPELALVSIDSGVVVLRGAKVVSTINLGFVVSASAISPDGSEAIIGGQDGKLHIYSISGDTLIEEAVLEKHRGAITAIHYSPDVSMFASGDANREVVVWDRASREVKIKNMLYHTARINSLSWSPDSRRIATGSLDTCVIVYEIDQPVSSRITIKGAHLGGVYGLTFTDEYTLASSGEDAFIRVWRITPP
;
A
#
# COMPACT_ATOMS: atom_id res chain seq x y z
N MET A 1 31.08 -28.67 31.76
CA MET A 1 32.22 -27.77 31.52
C MET A 1 33.28 -28.05 32.56
N HIS A 2 34.42 -28.60 32.13
CA HIS A 2 35.67 -28.46 32.88
C HIS A 2 36.62 -27.70 31.94
N PRO A 3 37.28 -26.61 32.38
CA PRO A 3 38.31 -25.98 31.58
C PRO A 3 39.57 -26.85 31.64
N LEU A 4 40.13 -27.18 30.48
CA LEU A 4 41.52 -27.62 30.40
C LEU A 4 42.40 -26.40 30.66
N GLU A 5 43.26 -26.51 31.66
CA GLU A 5 44.19 -25.48 32.14
C GLU A 5 45.27 -25.18 31.09
N ASP A 6 45.39 -23.91 30.70
CA ASP A 6 46.64 -23.14 30.67
C ASP A 6 46.38 -21.78 30.00
N GLY A 7 46.19 -20.74 30.81
CA GLY A 7 46.04 -19.37 30.33
C GLY A 7 46.09 -18.38 31.48
N ASP A 8 47.10 -17.53 31.50
CA ASP A 8 47.31 -16.51 32.54
C ASP A 8 46.52 -15.23 32.27
N TRP A 9 46.16 -14.55 33.36
CA TRP A 9 45.49 -13.26 33.36
C TRP A 9 46.51 -12.14 33.56
N ASP A 10 46.63 -11.23 32.60
CA ASP A 10 47.45 -10.02 32.75
C ASP A 10 46.59 -8.79 33.05
N PHE A 11 47.08 -7.96 33.97
CA PHE A 11 46.48 -6.66 34.31
C PHE A 11 47.20 -5.55 33.55
N LEU A 12 46.48 -4.86 32.66
CA LEU A 12 46.95 -3.64 31.99
C LEU A 12 46.01 -2.47 32.33
N GLU A 13 46.45 -1.23 32.07
CA GLU A 13 45.79 0.01 32.54
C GLU A 13 44.30 0.20 32.17
N GLU A 14 43.74 -0.65 31.31
CA GLU A 14 42.30 -0.66 30.97
C GLU A 14 41.54 -1.91 31.47
N GLY A 15 42.15 -2.75 32.31
CA GLY A 15 41.54 -3.92 32.96
C GLY A 15 42.17 -5.28 32.61
N TRP A 16 41.65 -6.35 33.24
CA TRP A 16 42.12 -7.73 33.07
C TRP A 16 41.82 -8.26 31.67
N LYS A 17 42.84 -8.80 30.98
CA LYS A 17 42.68 -9.51 29.70
C LYS A 17 43.17 -10.95 29.80
N TRP A 18 42.37 -11.89 29.30
CA TRP A 18 42.74 -13.30 29.18
C TRP A 18 43.32 -13.57 27.79
N ARG A 19 44.43 -14.31 27.72
CA ARG A 19 45.01 -14.80 26.47
C ARG A 19 45.05 -16.34 26.51
N GLY A 20 44.10 -16.96 25.81
CA GLY A 20 44.10 -18.38 25.48
C GLY A 20 43.16 -18.66 24.31
N ASP A 21 43.40 -19.74 23.57
CA ASP A 21 42.48 -20.22 22.54
C ASP A 21 41.43 -21.13 23.19
N VAL A 22 40.16 -20.95 22.84
CA VAL A 22 39.05 -21.81 23.32
C VAL A 22 38.58 -22.69 22.18
N SER A 23 38.91 -23.98 22.22
CA SER A 23 38.31 -25.00 21.37
C SER A 23 37.22 -25.76 22.14
N LEU A 24 36.01 -25.82 21.57
CA LEU A 24 34.90 -26.61 22.10
C LEU A 24 34.69 -27.82 21.19
N GLU A 25 35.01 -29.00 21.71
CA GLU A 25 34.61 -30.28 21.11
C GLU A 25 33.29 -30.72 21.76
N ILE A 26 32.26 -30.98 20.96
CA ILE A 26 30.96 -31.47 21.45
C ILE A 26 30.73 -32.84 20.81
N ASP A 27 30.93 -33.89 21.60
CA ASP A 27 30.50 -35.24 21.24
C ASP A 27 28.98 -35.36 21.45
N ASP A 28 28.29 -35.75 20.37
CA ASP A 28 26.89 -36.20 20.28
C ASP A 28 25.77 -35.12 20.27
N PRO A 29 25.01 -34.95 19.17
CA PRO A 29 23.99 -33.92 19.06
C PRO A 29 22.62 -34.51 19.33
N LEU A 30 22.25 -34.76 20.60
CA LEU A 30 20.85 -34.88 21.02
C LEU A 30 20.75 -34.85 22.57
N PHE A 31 20.25 -33.73 23.08
CA PHE A 31 19.85 -33.43 24.47
C PHE A 31 20.95 -33.19 25.53
N THR A 32 20.98 -31.97 26.07
CA THR A 32 21.53 -31.65 27.40
C THR A 32 20.40 -31.30 28.39
N PRO A 33 20.57 -31.50 29.72
CA PRO A 33 19.45 -31.52 30.69
C PRO A 33 18.91 -30.14 31.12
N MET A 34 19.24 -29.05 30.43
CA MET A 34 18.70 -27.72 30.70
C MET A 34 18.37 -27.06 29.37
N GLY A 35 17.10 -27.18 28.95
CA GLY A 35 16.61 -26.79 27.63
C GLY A 35 16.87 -25.34 27.22
N ILE A 36 18.07 -25.08 26.70
CA ILE A 36 18.48 -23.84 26.05
C ILE A 36 18.70 -24.16 24.57
N ASN A 37 18.02 -23.41 23.71
CA ASN A 37 18.13 -23.51 22.26
C ASN A 37 19.51 -22.99 21.81
N LEU A 38 20.19 -23.73 20.93
CA LEU A 38 21.52 -23.38 20.38
C LEU A 38 21.54 -21.98 19.75
N TRP A 39 20.41 -21.53 19.19
CA TRP A 39 20.25 -20.21 18.57
C TRP A 39 20.24 -19.06 19.59
N ASP A 40 19.62 -19.25 20.76
CA ASP A 40 19.61 -18.23 21.84
C ASP A 40 21.01 -18.03 22.44
N MET A 41 21.83 -19.09 22.46
CA MET A 41 23.21 -19.00 22.93
C MET A 41 24.09 -18.24 21.93
N MET A 42 23.91 -18.47 20.63
CA MET A 42 24.64 -17.74 19.58
C MET A 42 24.27 -16.26 19.51
N ASP A 43 23.00 -15.92 19.73
CA ASP A 43 22.56 -14.53 19.74
C ASP A 43 23.07 -13.76 20.97
N ARG A 44 23.22 -14.43 22.13
CA ARG A 44 23.89 -13.85 23.30
C ARG A 44 25.39 -13.57 23.07
N ILE A 45 26.11 -14.49 22.43
CA ILE A 45 27.54 -14.31 22.13
C ILE A 45 27.77 -13.17 21.12
N LYS A 46 26.88 -13.02 20.13
CA LYS A 46 26.92 -11.87 19.18
C LYS A 46 26.64 -10.53 19.85
N LEU A 47 25.81 -10.51 20.91
CA LEU A 47 25.45 -9.28 21.60
C LEU A 47 26.59 -8.73 22.45
N GLU A 48 27.44 -9.60 23.00
CA GLU A 48 28.49 -9.19 23.93
C GLU A 48 29.81 -8.80 23.25
N ASN A 49 30.11 -9.30 22.04
CA ASN A 49 31.36 -8.99 21.32
C ASN A 49 31.18 -8.87 19.80
N PRO A 50 30.63 -7.75 19.29
CA PRO A 50 30.24 -7.61 17.88
C PRO A 50 31.40 -7.49 16.88
N GLU A 51 32.65 -7.25 17.31
CA GLU A 51 33.78 -7.04 16.39
C GLU A 51 34.62 -8.29 16.06
N TYR A 52 34.38 -9.44 16.72
CA TYR A 52 35.25 -10.61 16.54
C TYR A 52 34.49 -11.94 16.60
N VAL A 53 33.62 -12.22 15.63
CA VAL A 53 33.07 -13.58 15.49
C VAL A 53 32.99 -14.01 14.02
N LYS A 54 33.82 -14.98 13.63
CA LYS A 54 33.61 -15.86 12.47
C LYS A 54 33.22 -17.24 13.02
N VAL A 55 31.99 -17.70 12.77
CA VAL A 55 31.58 -19.09 13.04
C VAL A 55 31.46 -19.82 11.71
N LEU A 56 32.23 -20.90 11.53
CA LEU A 56 31.99 -21.89 10.49
C LEU A 56 31.18 -23.04 11.10
N VAL A 57 30.04 -23.39 10.50
CA VAL A 57 29.25 -24.58 10.86
C VAL A 57 29.34 -25.55 9.69
N LEU A 58 29.95 -26.72 9.91
CA LEU A 58 29.90 -27.84 8.97
C LEU A 58 28.93 -28.87 9.55
N LEU A 59 27.87 -29.19 8.82
CA LEU A 59 26.93 -30.27 9.14
C LEU A 59 27.32 -31.50 8.33
N GLU A 60 27.67 -32.59 9.02
CA GLU A 60 27.96 -33.88 8.43
C GLU A 60 26.64 -34.62 8.13
N ASN A 61 26.49 -35.10 6.89
CA ASN A 61 25.59 -36.20 6.55
C ASN A 61 26.23 -36.99 5.40
N ASP A 62 26.61 -38.23 5.70
CA ASP A 62 26.82 -39.37 4.82
C ASP A 62 27.47 -39.11 3.43
N GLY A 63 28.80 -39.25 3.43
CA GLY A 63 29.47 -40.15 2.50
C GLY A 63 29.51 -39.76 1.03
N ARG A 64 30.51 -38.92 0.68
CA ARG A 64 31.47 -39.06 -0.45
C ARG A 64 31.89 -37.68 -0.94
N PHE A 65 33.13 -37.29 -0.67
CA PHE A 65 33.88 -36.37 -1.53
C PHE A 65 35.36 -36.76 -1.52
N ASP A 66 35.80 -37.34 -2.64
CA ASP A 66 37.20 -37.41 -3.04
C ASP A 66 37.66 -36.03 -3.56
N ASP A 67 38.95 -35.76 -3.33
CA ASP A 67 39.83 -34.80 -4.00
C ASP A 67 39.57 -33.28 -3.87
N ALA A 68 40.30 -32.64 -2.94
CA ALA A 68 41.42 -31.73 -3.27
C ALA A 68 41.95 -31.00 -2.02
N GLU A 69 43.16 -31.39 -1.57
CA GLU A 69 44.01 -30.63 -0.64
C GLU A 69 44.63 -29.40 -1.32
N GLU A 70 44.66 -28.25 -0.66
CA GLU A 70 45.79 -27.32 -0.82
C GLU A 70 46.09 -26.55 0.48
N GLU A 71 47.33 -26.70 0.95
CA GLU A 71 47.91 -26.27 2.23
C GLU A 71 48.04 -24.74 2.39
N LEU A 72 47.76 -24.24 3.61
CA LEU A 72 48.29 -22.96 4.11
C LEU A 72 49.42 -23.25 5.12
N LYS A 73 50.68 -23.15 4.67
CA LYS A 73 51.87 -23.21 5.54
C LYS A 73 52.22 -21.85 6.11
N LEU A 74 52.24 -21.76 7.44
CA LEU A 74 52.93 -20.74 8.23
C LEU A 74 54.45 -20.79 8.00
N LYS A 75 55.08 -19.63 7.82
CA LYS A 75 56.52 -19.44 8.03
C LYS A 75 56.77 -18.17 8.85
N GLU A 76 57.25 -18.36 10.06
CA GLU A 76 58.00 -17.36 10.81
C GLU A 76 59.38 -17.17 10.18
N HIS A 77 59.89 -15.93 10.10
CA HIS A 77 61.29 -15.59 10.36
C HIS A 77 61.49 -14.07 10.56
N THR A 78 62.50 -13.78 11.37
CA THR A 78 62.94 -12.58 12.12
C THR A 78 63.38 -11.33 11.32
N PRO A 79 63.65 -10.18 11.98
CA PRO A 79 63.51 -8.83 11.41
C PRO A 79 64.84 -8.20 10.98
N HIS A 80 64.85 -7.37 9.93
CA HIS A 80 65.84 -6.28 9.78
C HIS A 80 65.38 -5.13 8.86
N HIS A 81 65.51 -3.92 9.43
CA HIS A 81 65.74 -2.59 8.85
C HIS A 81 64.83 -1.94 7.79
N PHE A 82 64.29 -0.80 8.22
CA PHE A 82 63.55 0.26 7.53
C PHE A 82 64.31 0.94 6.36
N LEU A 83 63.57 1.30 5.31
CA LEU A 83 63.55 2.61 4.61
C LEU A 83 62.18 2.77 3.88
N PRO A 84 61.66 4.00 3.66
CA PRO A 84 60.22 4.27 3.70
C PRO A 84 59.53 4.17 2.33
N ILE A 85 58.37 3.50 2.29
CA ILE A 85 57.44 3.54 1.16
C ILE A 85 56.28 4.47 1.52
N SER A 86 56.25 5.61 0.82
CA SER A 86 55.08 6.40 0.37
C SER A 86 53.73 6.11 1.04
N SER A 87 53.20 7.14 1.70
CA SER A 87 51.84 7.20 2.23
C SER A 87 50.78 6.97 1.15
N LYS A 88 50.28 5.73 1.04
CA LYS A 88 48.99 5.47 0.39
C LYS A 88 47.89 6.10 1.24
N LYS A 89 47.40 7.26 0.78
CA LYS A 89 46.17 7.91 1.24
C LYS A 89 45.07 6.85 1.44
N LYS A 90 44.62 6.64 2.69
CA LYS A 90 43.33 6.02 2.96
C LYS A 90 42.27 6.82 2.20
N LYS A 91 41.67 6.24 1.16
CA LYS A 91 40.44 6.79 0.58
C LYS A 91 39.41 6.82 1.69
N LYS A 92 39.08 8.01 2.20
CA LYS A 92 37.85 8.23 2.97
C LYS A 92 36.72 7.64 2.14
N LYS A 93 36.00 6.63 2.65
CA LYS A 93 34.67 6.30 2.14
C LYS A 93 33.87 7.58 2.28
N GLN A 94 33.62 8.28 1.17
CA GLN A 94 32.59 9.31 1.15
C GLN A 94 31.30 8.61 1.53
N SER A 95 30.69 9.03 2.63
CA SER A 95 29.32 8.72 2.92
C SER A 95 28.48 9.14 1.72
N LYS A 96 27.55 8.29 1.32
CA LYS A 96 26.69 8.49 0.16
C LYS A 96 25.31 8.81 0.71
N MET A 97 24.64 9.81 0.13
CA MET A 97 23.25 10.08 0.47
C MET A 97 22.41 8.80 0.40
N SER A 98 21.55 8.60 1.40
CA SER A 98 20.64 7.47 1.49
C SER A 98 19.20 7.94 1.61
N HIS A 99 18.27 7.01 1.43
CA HIS A 99 16.85 7.24 1.68
C HIS A 99 16.29 6.12 2.54
N GLU A 100 15.24 6.44 3.27
CA GLU A 100 14.47 5.51 4.08
C GLU A 100 12.97 5.78 3.88
N LEU A 101 12.17 4.74 3.76
CA LEU A 101 10.72 4.85 3.81
C LEU A 101 10.30 5.07 5.27
N ALA A 102 9.90 6.28 5.62
CA ALA A 102 9.54 6.65 6.98
C ALA A 102 8.09 6.27 7.32
N GLU A 103 7.15 6.58 6.43
CA GLU A 103 5.72 6.34 6.65
C GLU A 103 5.03 5.89 5.36
N THR A 104 4.02 5.04 5.49
CA THR A 104 3.13 4.65 4.39
C THR A 104 1.69 4.92 4.79
N TYR A 105 1.02 5.78 4.04
CA TYR A 105 -0.42 5.98 4.15
C TYR A 105 -1.11 5.05 3.16
N ALA A 106 -1.79 4.05 3.70
CA ALA A 106 -2.32 2.96 2.91
C ALA A 106 -3.48 3.38 1.99
N CYS A 107 -3.53 2.78 0.81
CA CYS A 107 -4.75 2.76 0.01
C CYS A 107 -5.85 1.98 0.73
N MET A 108 -7.10 2.21 0.36
CA MET A 108 -8.25 1.48 0.91
C MET A 108 -8.62 0.25 0.07
N PRO A 109 -9.31 -0.76 0.63
CA PRO A 109 -9.74 -1.93 -0.11
C PRO A 109 -10.53 -1.54 -1.37
N THR A 110 -10.28 -2.20 -2.50
CA THR A 110 -11.11 -1.97 -3.69
C THR A 110 -12.51 -2.56 -3.46
N THR A 111 -13.52 -1.72 -3.59
CA THR A 111 -14.92 -2.09 -3.42
C THR A 111 -15.70 -1.96 -4.74
N GLU A 112 -16.82 -2.65 -4.82
CA GLU A 112 -17.74 -2.60 -5.96
C GLU A 112 -19.17 -2.63 -5.42
N ARG A 113 -20.04 -1.78 -5.96
CA ARG A 113 -21.44 -1.72 -5.50
C ARG A 113 -22.14 -3.05 -5.77
N GLY A 114 -22.92 -3.52 -4.79
CA GLY A 114 -23.68 -4.76 -4.92
C GLY A 114 -22.85 -6.02 -4.64
N ARG A 115 -21.63 -5.87 -4.14
CA ARG A 115 -20.70 -6.98 -3.97
C ARG A 115 -19.92 -6.88 -2.66
N GLY A 116 -19.85 -8.01 -1.95
CA GLY A 116 -19.03 -8.13 -0.75
C GLY A 116 -17.54 -8.26 -1.05
N ILE A 117 -16.71 -7.81 -0.11
CA ILE A 117 -15.28 -8.09 -0.09
C ILE A 117 -14.95 -8.99 1.10
N LEU A 118 -13.98 -9.87 0.92
CA LEU A 118 -13.59 -10.85 1.93
C LEU A 118 -12.17 -10.54 2.39
N ILE A 119 -12.08 -9.85 3.52
CA ILE A 119 -10.81 -9.55 4.19
C ILE A 119 -10.43 -10.69 5.15
N SER A 120 -9.16 -10.74 5.53
CA SER A 120 -8.66 -11.71 6.51
C SER A 120 -7.67 -11.05 7.46
N GLY A 121 -7.16 -11.77 8.46
CA GLY A 121 -6.16 -11.25 9.36
C GLY A 121 -5.37 -12.34 10.07
N ASP A 122 -4.28 -11.93 10.71
CA ASP A 122 -3.46 -12.76 11.60
C ASP A 122 -3.70 -12.34 13.04
N SER A 123 -4.18 -13.28 13.85
CA SER A 123 -4.47 -13.04 15.27
C SER A 123 -3.20 -12.85 16.09
N LYS A 124 -2.04 -13.32 15.62
CA LYS A 124 -0.77 -13.15 16.35
C LYS A 124 -0.22 -11.74 16.21
N SER A 125 -0.30 -11.16 15.01
CA SER A 125 0.21 -9.80 14.75
C SER A 125 -0.85 -8.69 14.82
N ASN A 126 -2.12 -9.03 15.07
CA ASN A 126 -3.26 -8.09 14.97
C ASN A 126 -3.26 -7.32 13.65
N SER A 127 -2.90 -8.00 12.56
CA SER A 127 -2.83 -7.38 11.23
C SER A 127 -3.92 -7.91 10.34
N ILE A 128 -4.49 -7.03 9.52
CA ILE A 128 -5.46 -7.38 8.49
C ILE A 128 -4.83 -7.41 7.11
N LEU A 129 -5.42 -8.25 6.26
CA LEU A 129 -5.14 -8.40 4.86
C LEU A 129 -6.32 -7.93 4.04
N TYR A 130 -6.06 -7.01 3.12
CA TYR A 130 -7.01 -6.60 2.10
C TYR A 130 -6.28 -6.34 0.78
N THR A 131 -7.03 -6.08 -0.28
CA THR A 131 -6.48 -5.93 -1.63
C THR A 131 -6.93 -4.62 -2.25
N ASN A 132 -6.03 -4.02 -3.02
CA ASN A 132 -6.36 -2.89 -3.90
C ASN A 132 -5.55 -3.01 -5.19
N ALA A 133 -6.22 -2.89 -6.33
CA ALA A 133 -5.59 -3.05 -7.64
C ALA A 133 -4.70 -4.30 -7.67
N ARG A 134 -3.40 -4.16 -7.96
CA ARG A 134 -2.43 -5.27 -8.06
C ARG A 134 -1.70 -5.58 -6.74
N SER A 135 -2.16 -5.00 -5.64
CA SER A 135 -1.48 -5.04 -4.36
C SER A 135 -2.28 -5.79 -3.29
N VAL A 136 -1.56 -6.53 -2.46
CA VAL A 136 -2.03 -7.04 -1.16
C VAL A 136 -1.45 -6.13 -0.09
N VAL A 137 -2.29 -5.68 0.83
CA VAL A 137 -1.92 -4.80 1.93
C VAL A 137 -2.04 -5.53 3.25
N ILE A 138 -0.96 -5.52 4.04
CA ILE A 138 -0.94 -5.95 5.43
C ILE A 138 -0.91 -4.68 6.29
N MET A 139 -1.94 -4.47 7.10
CA MET A 139 -2.07 -3.31 7.98
C MET A 139 -2.22 -3.76 9.42
N ASN A 140 -1.40 -3.21 10.32
CA ASN A 140 -1.55 -3.45 11.75
C ASN A 140 -2.72 -2.61 12.34
N LEU A 141 -3.62 -3.25 13.09
CA LEU A 141 -4.82 -2.59 13.64
C LEU A 141 -4.51 -1.65 14.82
N GLN A 142 -3.36 -1.82 15.48
CA GLN A 142 -2.92 -0.98 16.60
C GLN A 142 -2.05 0.19 16.12
N ASN A 143 -1.28 -0.03 15.04
CA ASN A 143 -0.44 0.98 14.43
C ASN A 143 -0.72 1.07 12.92
N PRO A 144 -1.64 1.94 12.48
CA PRO A 144 -2.09 2.03 11.08
C PRO A 144 -1.03 2.58 10.12
N LEU A 145 0.08 3.15 10.63
CA LEU A 145 1.23 3.55 9.82
C LEU A 145 2.17 2.37 9.52
N GLN A 146 2.06 1.27 10.27
CA GLN A 146 2.78 0.04 10.02
C GLN A 146 2.07 -0.75 8.91
N VAL A 147 2.44 -0.45 7.68
CA VAL A 147 1.85 -1.00 6.47
C VAL A 147 2.91 -1.72 5.66
N SER A 148 2.58 -2.93 5.21
CA SER A 148 3.39 -3.75 4.33
C SER A 148 2.62 -4.04 3.05
N VAL A 149 3.29 -3.97 1.89
CA VAL A 149 2.63 -4.07 0.58
C VAL A 149 3.34 -5.10 -0.28
N TYR A 150 2.57 -6.06 -0.80
CA TYR A 150 3.01 -7.00 -1.81
C TYR A 150 2.34 -6.66 -3.14
N GLY A 151 3.13 -6.29 -4.16
CA GLY A 151 2.61 -5.76 -5.43
C GLY A 151 3.09 -6.50 -6.67
N GLU A 152 3.32 -7.81 -6.55
CA GLU A 152 3.90 -8.64 -7.63
C GLU A 152 2.84 -9.32 -8.52
N HIS A 153 1.54 -9.11 -8.28
CA HIS A 153 0.52 -9.63 -9.17
C HIS A 153 0.47 -8.83 -10.49
N ALA A 154 0.38 -9.54 -11.61
CA ALA A 154 0.20 -8.92 -12.92
C ALA A 154 -1.22 -8.35 -13.12
N TYR A 155 -2.22 -8.95 -12.45
CA TYR A 155 -3.64 -8.61 -12.57
C TYR A 155 -4.22 -8.18 -11.22
N PRO A 156 -5.37 -7.48 -11.21
CA PRO A 156 -6.01 -7.07 -9.97
C PRO A 156 -6.23 -8.23 -8.99
N VAL A 157 -5.71 -8.08 -7.78
CA VAL A 157 -5.85 -9.02 -6.68
C VAL A 157 -7.26 -8.92 -6.11
N THR A 158 -7.83 -10.04 -5.74
CA THR A 158 -9.22 -10.14 -5.27
C THR A 158 -9.32 -10.56 -3.82
N VAL A 159 -8.40 -11.40 -3.35
CA VAL A 159 -8.42 -11.95 -2.00
C VAL A 159 -7.03 -12.41 -1.58
N ALA A 160 -6.73 -12.32 -0.28
CA ALA A 160 -5.50 -12.82 0.31
C ALA A 160 -5.74 -13.37 1.71
N ARG A 161 -5.05 -14.45 2.10
CA ARG A 161 -5.12 -15.05 3.44
C ARG A 161 -3.78 -15.57 3.94
N PHE A 162 -3.53 -15.35 5.23
CA PHE A 162 -2.45 -16.02 5.95
C PHE A 162 -2.67 -17.53 6.02
N SER A 163 -1.57 -18.28 5.96
CA SER A 163 -1.53 -19.67 6.36
C SER A 163 -1.77 -19.79 7.87
N PRO A 164 -2.24 -20.96 8.38
CA PRO A 164 -2.51 -21.12 9.81
C PRO A 164 -1.31 -20.86 10.73
N ASN A 165 -0.09 -21.05 10.25
CA ASN A 165 1.12 -20.75 11.00
C ASN A 165 1.51 -19.24 10.98
N GLY A 166 0.96 -18.46 10.04
CA GLY A 166 1.24 -17.03 9.86
C GLY A 166 2.50 -16.72 9.05
N GLU A 167 3.17 -17.73 8.50
CA GLU A 167 4.44 -17.56 7.77
C GLU A 167 4.25 -17.31 6.27
N TRP A 168 3.12 -17.73 5.72
CA TRP A 168 2.82 -17.63 4.29
C TRP A 168 1.53 -16.85 4.08
N VAL A 169 1.44 -16.19 2.93
CA VAL A 169 0.19 -15.62 2.42
C VAL A 169 -0.11 -16.28 1.08
N ALA A 170 -1.35 -16.70 0.90
CA ALA A 170 -1.88 -17.04 -0.42
C ALA A 170 -2.76 -15.88 -0.90
N SER A 171 -2.45 -15.33 -2.06
CA SER A 171 -3.22 -14.25 -2.70
C SER A 171 -3.64 -14.64 -4.11
N ALA A 172 -4.84 -14.24 -4.51
CA ALA A 172 -5.42 -14.60 -5.80
C ALA A 172 -5.90 -13.37 -6.57
N ASP A 173 -5.95 -13.50 -7.89
CA ASP A 173 -6.33 -12.40 -8.79
C ASP A 173 -7.48 -12.73 -9.74
N VAL A 174 -7.96 -11.68 -10.44
CA VAL A 174 -9.04 -11.75 -11.42
C VAL A 174 -8.71 -12.63 -12.62
N SER A 175 -7.43 -12.93 -12.85
CA SER A 175 -7.08 -13.83 -13.92
C SER A 175 -7.40 -15.28 -13.52
N GLY A 176 -7.27 -15.65 -12.24
CA GLY A 176 -7.42 -17.02 -11.76
C GLY A 176 -6.12 -17.64 -11.27
N THR A 177 -5.12 -16.80 -11.03
CA THR A 177 -3.81 -17.19 -10.51
C THR A 177 -3.80 -17.05 -8.99
N VAL A 178 -3.19 -18.01 -8.31
CA VAL A 178 -2.89 -17.95 -6.87
C VAL A 178 -1.38 -17.92 -6.69
N ARG A 179 -0.89 -16.94 -5.92
CA ARG A 179 0.52 -16.78 -5.53
C ARG A 179 0.66 -17.06 -4.04
N ILE A 180 1.72 -17.78 -3.68
CA ILE A 180 2.05 -18.12 -2.30
C ILE A 180 3.43 -17.55 -1.99
N TRP A 181 3.52 -16.70 -0.99
CA TRP A 181 4.71 -15.90 -0.67
C TRP A 181 4.88 -15.75 0.84
N GLY A 182 6.11 -15.46 1.28
CA GLY A 182 6.41 -15.31 2.70
C GLY A 182 5.75 -14.08 3.32
N ALA A 183 4.99 -14.22 4.41
CA ALA A 183 4.37 -13.11 5.13
C ALA A 183 5.40 -12.17 5.77
N ARG A 184 6.62 -12.67 6.00
CA ARG A 184 7.78 -12.01 6.59
C ARG A 184 9.00 -12.26 5.68
N ASN A 185 10.05 -11.45 5.82
CA ASN A 185 11.29 -11.54 5.03
C ASN A 185 11.09 -11.25 3.53
N ASP A 186 10.85 -9.99 3.19
CA ASP A 186 10.86 -9.46 1.81
C ASP A 186 9.87 -10.11 0.82
N PHE A 187 8.79 -10.72 1.33
CA PHE A 187 7.70 -11.27 0.54
C PHE A 187 8.11 -12.25 -0.57
N VAL A 188 9.14 -13.06 -0.31
CA VAL A 188 9.69 -14.01 -1.30
C VAL A 188 8.59 -14.92 -1.84
N LEU A 189 8.42 -14.92 -3.17
CA LEU A 189 7.51 -15.81 -3.88
C LEU A 189 8.00 -17.26 -3.75
N LYS A 190 7.14 -18.14 -3.24
CA LYS A 190 7.42 -19.57 -3.13
C LYS A 190 6.83 -20.38 -4.27
N LYS A 191 5.57 -20.10 -4.62
CA LYS A 191 4.82 -20.82 -5.67
C LYS A 191 3.81 -19.91 -6.34
N GLU A 192 3.50 -20.25 -7.59
CA GLU A 192 2.42 -19.66 -8.37
C GLU A 192 1.68 -20.77 -9.13
N PHE A 193 0.35 -20.72 -9.10
CA PHE A 193 -0.49 -21.68 -9.81
C PHE A 193 -1.62 -20.99 -10.56
N ARG A 194 -1.89 -21.47 -11.77
CA ARG A 194 -3.13 -21.19 -12.48
C ARG A 194 -4.23 -22.10 -11.95
N VAL A 195 -5.02 -21.60 -11.01
CA VAL A 195 -6.00 -22.40 -10.27
C VAL A 195 -7.33 -22.47 -11.03
N LEU A 196 -7.86 -21.31 -11.45
CA LEU A 196 -9.07 -21.19 -12.27
C LEU A 196 -8.77 -20.47 -13.61
N SER A 197 -9.68 -20.57 -14.58
CA SER A 197 -9.58 -19.85 -15.87
C SER A 197 -10.08 -18.40 -15.84
N GLY A 198 -10.74 -18.01 -14.76
CA GLY A 198 -11.24 -16.67 -14.53
C GLY A 198 -11.07 -16.26 -13.08
N ARG A 199 -11.82 -15.23 -12.69
CA ARG A 199 -11.66 -14.54 -11.41
C ARG A 199 -11.80 -15.49 -10.23
N ILE A 200 -10.85 -15.42 -9.29
CA ILE A 200 -11.02 -16.02 -7.96
C ILE A 200 -11.71 -14.99 -7.06
N ASP A 201 -12.72 -15.43 -6.34
CA ASP A 201 -13.51 -14.62 -5.41
C ASP A 201 -13.15 -14.90 -3.95
N ASP A 202 -12.83 -16.15 -3.63
CA ASP A 202 -12.44 -16.54 -2.29
C ASP A 202 -11.39 -17.66 -2.34
N LEU A 203 -10.61 -17.78 -1.26
CA LEU A 203 -9.67 -18.88 -1.06
C LEU A 203 -9.50 -19.19 0.42
N GLN A 204 -9.20 -20.41 0.83
CA GLN A 204 -8.85 -20.66 2.22
C GLN A 204 -7.81 -21.77 2.34
N TRP A 205 -6.88 -21.58 3.28
CA TRP A 205 -5.99 -22.64 3.70
C TRP A 205 -6.76 -23.71 4.49
N SER A 206 -6.36 -24.96 4.31
CA SER A 206 -6.78 -26.01 5.23
C SER A 206 -6.14 -25.79 6.60
N PRO A 207 -6.75 -26.31 7.68
CA PRO A 207 -6.27 -26.04 9.05
C PRO A 207 -4.90 -26.66 9.33
N ASP A 208 -4.55 -27.74 8.61
CA ASP A 208 -3.23 -28.36 8.66
C ASP A 208 -2.17 -27.59 7.84
N GLY A 209 -2.54 -26.54 7.10
CA GLY A 209 -1.63 -25.75 6.28
C GLY A 209 -1.12 -26.45 5.02
N ILE A 210 -1.73 -27.59 4.63
CA ILE A 210 -1.25 -28.45 3.54
C ILE A 210 -1.99 -28.19 2.21
N ARG A 211 -3.21 -27.67 2.27
CA ARG A 211 -4.08 -27.48 1.09
C ARG A 211 -4.64 -26.07 1.05
N ILE A 212 -5.04 -25.66 -0.15
CA ILE A 212 -5.79 -24.44 -0.38
C ILE A 212 -7.03 -24.81 -1.20
N VAL A 213 -8.19 -24.29 -0.82
CA VAL A 213 -9.39 -24.26 -1.66
C VAL A 213 -9.52 -22.85 -2.24
N ALA A 214 -9.88 -22.74 -3.51
CA ALA A 214 -10.21 -21.46 -4.13
C ALA A 214 -11.50 -21.61 -4.94
N CYS A 215 -12.31 -20.55 -4.97
CA CYS A 215 -13.55 -20.51 -5.72
C CYS A 215 -13.72 -19.20 -6.47
N GLY A 216 -14.54 -19.19 -7.52
CA GLY A 216 -14.82 -18.00 -8.31
C GLY A 216 -15.55 -18.29 -9.60
N ASP A 217 -15.18 -17.57 -10.65
CA ASP A 217 -15.68 -17.77 -12.01
C ASP A 217 -14.70 -18.61 -12.84
N GLY A 218 -15.14 -19.81 -13.17
CA GLY A 218 -14.41 -20.77 -13.98
C GLY A 218 -14.51 -20.54 -15.48
N LYS A 219 -15.24 -19.52 -15.96
CA LYS A 219 -15.58 -19.35 -17.38
C LYS A 219 -16.15 -20.64 -18.00
N GLY A 220 -17.05 -21.30 -17.27
CA GLY A 220 -17.70 -22.54 -17.68
C GLY A 220 -16.89 -23.83 -17.54
N LYS A 221 -15.68 -23.80 -16.92
CA LYS A 221 -14.87 -25.01 -16.66
C LYS A 221 -15.01 -25.54 -15.23
N SER A 222 -14.35 -24.87 -14.27
CA SER A 222 -14.31 -25.28 -12.87
C SER A 222 -14.52 -24.06 -12.00
N LEU A 223 -15.47 -24.12 -11.07
CA LEU A 223 -15.84 -22.99 -10.22
C LEU A 223 -15.15 -23.04 -8.85
N VAL A 224 -14.74 -24.24 -8.43
CA VAL A 224 -14.06 -24.49 -7.16
C VAL A 224 -12.90 -25.45 -7.43
N ARG A 225 -11.78 -25.27 -6.73
CA ARG A 225 -10.65 -26.20 -6.78
C ARG A 225 -9.94 -26.23 -5.43
N ALA A 226 -9.75 -27.43 -4.88
CA ALA A 226 -8.83 -27.68 -3.78
C ALA A 226 -7.55 -28.34 -4.29
N PHE A 227 -6.41 -27.85 -3.83
CA PHE A 227 -5.09 -28.31 -4.26
C PHE A 227 -4.07 -28.29 -3.11
N MET A 228 -3.02 -29.09 -3.24
CA MET A 228 -1.85 -29.07 -2.36
C MET A 228 -1.03 -27.80 -2.60
N TRP A 229 -0.70 -27.05 -1.55
CA TRP A 229 -0.08 -25.73 -1.72
C TRP A 229 1.35 -25.78 -2.31
N ASP A 230 2.05 -26.90 -2.15
CA ASP A 230 3.46 -27.08 -2.53
C ASP A 230 3.64 -27.58 -3.97
N SER A 231 2.75 -28.46 -4.41
CA SER A 231 2.80 -29.19 -5.68
C SER A 231 1.73 -28.74 -6.68
N GLY A 232 0.65 -28.10 -6.23
CA GLY A 232 -0.49 -27.75 -7.08
C GLY A 232 -1.41 -28.93 -7.43
N THR A 233 -1.15 -30.10 -6.84
CA THR A 233 -1.91 -31.34 -7.10
C THR A 233 -3.35 -31.19 -6.62
N ASN A 234 -4.32 -31.58 -7.46
CA ASN A 234 -5.75 -31.51 -7.11
C ASN A 234 -6.09 -32.50 -5.99
N VAL A 235 -6.93 -32.07 -5.05
CA VAL A 235 -7.37 -32.88 -3.90
C VAL A 235 -8.89 -32.98 -3.86
N GLY A 236 -9.50 -33.40 -4.96
CA GLY A 236 -10.94 -33.62 -5.03
C GLY A 236 -11.57 -33.18 -6.33
N GLU A 237 -12.87 -33.43 -6.41
CA GLU A 237 -13.76 -33.09 -7.51
C GLU A 237 -14.91 -32.25 -6.94
N PHE A 238 -15.21 -31.13 -7.60
CA PHE A 238 -16.14 -30.13 -7.09
C PHE A 238 -17.27 -29.90 -8.09
N ASP A 239 -18.37 -30.63 -7.90
CA ASP A 239 -19.61 -30.47 -8.64
C ASP A 239 -20.68 -29.74 -7.79
N GLY A 240 -21.75 -29.30 -8.44
CA GLY A 240 -22.98 -28.83 -7.79
C GLY A 240 -23.28 -27.35 -7.98
N HIS A 241 -22.30 -26.51 -8.33
CA HIS A 241 -22.56 -25.11 -8.67
C HIS A 241 -22.76 -24.94 -10.19
N SER A 242 -23.69 -24.06 -10.56
CA SER A 242 -24.02 -23.75 -11.96
C SER A 242 -23.67 -22.31 -12.35
N ARG A 243 -23.34 -21.48 -11.36
CA ARG A 243 -22.93 -20.08 -11.50
C ARG A 243 -21.72 -19.82 -10.63
N ARG A 244 -21.17 -18.61 -10.76
CA ARG A 244 -20.01 -18.15 -10.00
C ARG A 244 -20.13 -18.40 -8.50
N VAL A 245 -19.06 -18.89 -7.90
CA VAL A 245 -18.98 -19.21 -6.47
C VAL A 245 -18.28 -18.06 -5.75
N LEU A 246 -18.98 -17.44 -4.80
CA LEU A 246 -18.58 -16.19 -4.16
C LEU A 246 -17.76 -16.41 -2.89
N SER A 247 -17.96 -17.53 -2.21
CA SER A 247 -17.23 -17.85 -0.98
C SER A 247 -17.03 -19.34 -0.77
N CYS A 248 -15.92 -19.69 -0.12
CA CYS A 248 -15.58 -21.05 0.28
C CYS A 248 -15.01 -21.08 1.69
N ALA A 249 -15.25 -22.16 2.44
CA ALA A 249 -14.62 -22.37 3.74
C ALA A 249 -14.26 -23.83 4.04
N TYR A 250 -13.13 -24.02 4.73
CA TYR A 250 -12.71 -25.27 5.36
C TYR A 250 -13.28 -25.38 6.77
N LYS A 251 -13.71 -26.59 7.14
CA LYS A 251 -13.96 -26.91 8.54
C LYS A 251 -12.63 -26.94 9.30
N PRO A 252 -12.48 -26.19 10.41
CA PRO A 252 -11.22 -26.06 11.14
C PRO A 252 -10.79 -27.35 11.87
N THR A 253 -11.73 -28.28 12.06
CA THR A 253 -11.53 -29.51 12.82
C THR A 253 -11.85 -30.75 11.97
N ARG A 254 -11.22 -31.89 12.29
CA ARG A 254 -11.54 -33.17 11.63
C ARG A 254 -12.98 -33.63 11.95
N PRO A 255 -13.61 -34.46 11.08
CA PRO A 255 -13.16 -34.78 9.74
C PRO A 255 -13.23 -33.54 8.83
N PHE A 256 -12.28 -33.38 7.90
CA PHE A 256 -12.25 -32.18 7.07
C PHE A 256 -13.49 -32.10 6.15
N ARG A 257 -13.99 -30.89 5.99
CA ARG A 257 -15.11 -30.55 5.11
C ARG A 257 -14.81 -29.25 4.40
N ILE A 258 -15.41 -29.08 3.23
CA ILE A 258 -15.45 -27.81 2.53
C ILE A 258 -16.91 -27.42 2.34
N VAL A 259 -17.20 -26.14 2.48
CA VAL A 259 -18.48 -25.54 2.10
C VAL A 259 -18.24 -24.43 1.09
N THR A 260 -19.16 -24.26 0.14
CA THR A 260 -19.10 -23.20 -0.87
C THR A 260 -20.47 -22.60 -1.07
N CYS A 261 -20.53 -21.32 -1.48
CA CYS A 261 -21.78 -20.65 -1.79
C CYS A 261 -21.62 -19.66 -2.96
N GLY A 262 -22.70 -19.36 -3.69
CA GLY A 262 -22.58 -18.58 -4.92
C GLY A 262 -23.85 -17.93 -5.47
N GLU A 263 -23.74 -17.47 -6.72
CA GLU A 263 -24.79 -16.75 -7.46
C GLU A 263 -25.97 -17.63 -7.92
N ASP A 264 -25.86 -18.94 -7.75
CA ASP A 264 -26.95 -19.91 -8.02
C ASP A 264 -27.89 -20.12 -6.81
N PHE A 265 -27.66 -19.34 -5.75
CA PHE A 265 -28.40 -19.33 -4.48
C PHE A 265 -28.18 -20.59 -3.64
N LEU A 266 -27.15 -21.37 -3.98
CA LEU A 266 -26.86 -22.64 -3.33
C LEU A 266 -25.77 -22.51 -2.28
N VAL A 267 -25.86 -23.38 -1.27
CA VAL A 267 -24.75 -23.72 -0.37
C VAL A 267 -24.43 -25.20 -0.58
N ASN A 268 -23.22 -25.50 -1.05
CA ASN A 268 -22.77 -26.87 -1.30
C ASN A 268 -21.81 -27.34 -0.22
N PHE A 269 -21.89 -28.63 0.09
CA PHE A 269 -21.10 -29.28 1.14
C PHE A 269 -20.34 -30.48 0.56
N TYR A 270 -19.05 -30.57 0.89
CA TYR A 270 -18.13 -31.57 0.37
C TYR A 270 -17.40 -32.31 1.49
N GLU A 271 -17.24 -33.63 1.33
CA GLU A 271 -16.51 -34.49 2.26
C GLU A 271 -15.19 -34.95 1.66
N GLY A 272 -14.12 -34.99 2.46
CA GLY A 272 -12.80 -35.44 1.99
C GLY A 272 -11.73 -35.33 3.08
N PRO A 273 -10.44 -35.47 2.72
CA PRO A 273 -9.88 -35.67 1.37
C PRO A 273 -9.94 -37.13 0.85
N PRO A 274 -9.94 -37.38 -0.49
CA PRO A 274 -10.16 -36.38 -1.55
C PRO A 274 -11.57 -35.79 -1.45
N PHE A 275 -11.71 -34.49 -1.69
CA PHE A 275 -13.01 -33.82 -1.53
C PHE A 275 -13.98 -34.24 -2.65
N ARG A 276 -15.21 -34.58 -2.27
CA ARG A 276 -16.29 -34.93 -3.20
C ARG A 276 -17.59 -34.28 -2.75
N PHE A 277 -18.43 -33.94 -3.71
CA PHE A 277 -19.76 -33.41 -3.45
C PHE A 277 -20.58 -34.39 -2.61
N LYS A 278 -21.29 -33.86 -1.60
CA LYS A 278 -22.20 -34.64 -0.75
C LYS A 278 -23.64 -34.15 -0.88
N GLN A 279 -23.86 -32.85 -0.69
CA GLN A 279 -25.20 -32.27 -0.66
C GLN A 279 -25.19 -30.78 -1.01
N SER A 280 -26.37 -30.29 -1.39
CA SER A 280 -26.63 -28.90 -1.77
C SER A 280 -27.90 -28.40 -1.09
N HIS A 281 -27.88 -27.17 -0.61
CA HIS A 281 -29.00 -26.51 0.03
C HIS A 281 -29.45 -25.28 -0.76
N ARG A 282 -30.76 -25.18 -1.00
CA ARG A 282 -31.43 -24.01 -1.61
C ARG A 282 -32.40 -23.37 -0.62
N ASP A 283 -31.87 -22.98 0.54
CA ASP A 283 -32.65 -22.25 1.53
C ASP A 283 -32.69 -20.74 1.29
N HIS A 284 -31.75 -20.24 0.47
CA HIS A 284 -31.67 -18.83 0.09
C HIS A 284 -32.41 -18.56 -1.23
N SER A 285 -33.00 -17.37 -1.34
CA SER A 285 -33.75 -16.92 -2.53
C SER A 285 -33.00 -15.92 -3.39
N ASN A 286 -31.76 -15.59 -3.04
CA ASN A 286 -30.89 -14.67 -3.75
C ASN A 286 -29.40 -15.07 -3.55
N PHE A 287 -28.46 -14.30 -4.10
CA PHE A 287 -27.02 -14.58 -4.03
C PHE A 287 -26.55 -14.83 -2.59
N VAL A 288 -25.88 -15.97 -2.39
CA VAL A 288 -25.27 -16.30 -1.10
C VAL A 288 -23.83 -15.76 -1.13
N ASN A 289 -23.61 -14.67 -0.40
CA ASN A 289 -22.41 -13.83 -0.56
C ASN A 289 -21.21 -14.36 0.23
N CYS A 290 -21.44 -14.96 1.41
CA CYS A 290 -20.36 -15.43 2.28
C CYS A 290 -20.77 -16.67 3.07
N VAL A 291 -19.81 -17.57 3.32
CA VAL A 291 -19.96 -18.73 4.21
C VAL A 291 -18.73 -18.88 5.11
N ARG A 292 -18.93 -19.07 6.43
CA ARG A 292 -17.83 -19.26 7.40
C ARG A 292 -18.16 -20.29 8.47
N TYR A 293 -17.18 -21.13 8.77
CA TYR A 293 -17.21 -22.04 9.92
C TYR A 293 -16.94 -21.28 11.23
N SER A 294 -17.57 -21.75 12.31
CA SER A 294 -17.19 -21.39 13.68
C SER A 294 -15.76 -21.90 13.97
N PRO A 295 -15.00 -21.28 14.90
CA PRO A 295 -13.62 -21.67 15.19
C PRO A 295 -13.45 -23.13 15.63
N ASP A 296 -14.45 -23.69 16.32
CA ASP A 296 -14.49 -25.11 16.72
C ASP A 296 -14.94 -26.06 15.58
N GLY A 297 -15.48 -25.50 14.49
CA GLY A 297 -16.03 -26.21 13.34
C GLY A 297 -17.33 -26.96 13.63
N SER A 298 -17.99 -26.70 14.76
CA SER A 298 -19.28 -27.33 15.09
C SER A 298 -20.43 -26.78 14.25
N LYS A 299 -20.32 -25.53 13.78
CA LYS A 299 -21.33 -24.87 12.95
C LYS A 299 -20.68 -24.15 11.77
N PHE A 300 -21.47 -23.83 10.75
CA PHE A 300 -21.14 -22.78 9.80
C PHE A 300 -22.36 -21.93 9.49
N ILE A 301 -22.13 -20.69 9.06
CA ILE A 301 -23.17 -19.76 8.68
C ILE A 301 -22.99 -19.34 7.23
N SER A 302 -24.09 -19.31 6.48
CA SER A 302 -24.18 -18.63 5.18
C SER A 302 -25.01 -17.35 5.31
N VAL A 303 -24.63 -16.30 4.59
CA VAL A 303 -25.37 -15.03 4.51
C VAL A 303 -25.65 -14.63 3.07
N SER A 304 -26.79 -13.97 2.85
CA SER A 304 -27.33 -13.78 1.51
C SER A 304 -27.91 -12.38 1.26
N SER A 305 -28.00 -12.05 -0.02
CA SER A 305 -28.74 -10.89 -0.54
C SER A 305 -30.25 -10.96 -0.30
N ASP A 306 -30.77 -12.10 0.17
CA ASP A 306 -32.16 -12.24 0.66
C ASP A 306 -32.35 -11.76 2.11
N LYS A 307 -31.29 -11.18 2.71
CA LYS A 307 -31.27 -10.58 4.04
C LYS A 307 -31.27 -11.59 5.19
N LYS A 308 -31.08 -12.88 4.90
CA LYS A 308 -31.03 -13.94 5.91
C LYS A 308 -29.62 -14.45 6.14
N GLY A 309 -29.38 -14.90 7.38
CA GLY A 309 -28.25 -15.76 7.73
C GLY A 309 -28.76 -17.12 8.20
N ILE A 310 -28.21 -18.21 7.66
CA ILE A 310 -28.66 -19.57 7.96
C ILE A 310 -27.53 -20.33 8.65
N ILE A 311 -27.87 -21.06 9.72
CA ILE A 311 -26.94 -21.82 10.54
C ILE A 311 -27.06 -23.31 10.19
N PHE A 312 -25.91 -23.94 9.95
CA PHE A 312 -25.79 -25.34 9.59
C PHE A 312 -24.90 -26.09 10.58
N ASP A 313 -25.13 -27.40 10.70
CA ASP A 313 -24.23 -28.30 11.39
C ASP A 313 -22.92 -28.46 10.61
N GLY A 314 -21.80 -28.28 11.30
CA GLY A 314 -20.49 -28.29 10.67
C GLY A 314 -20.04 -29.64 10.13
N LYS A 315 -20.59 -30.75 10.65
CA LYS A 315 -20.18 -32.12 10.32
C LYS A 315 -21.10 -32.79 9.31
N SER A 316 -22.42 -32.71 9.51
CA SER A 316 -23.42 -33.29 8.61
C SER A 316 -23.68 -32.39 7.41
N GLY A 317 -23.57 -31.07 7.61
CA GLY A 317 -23.93 -30.05 6.65
C GLY A 317 -25.42 -29.71 6.65
N GLU A 318 -26.21 -30.22 7.59
CA GLU A 318 -27.66 -30.00 7.65
C GLU A 318 -28.00 -28.62 8.21
N LYS A 319 -29.12 -28.04 7.77
CA LYS A 319 -29.65 -26.81 8.33
C LYS A 319 -30.17 -27.07 9.75
N ILE A 320 -29.71 -26.28 10.72
CA ILE A 320 -30.08 -26.41 12.13
C ILE A 320 -30.73 -25.16 12.72
N GLY A 321 -30.64 -24.01 12.04
CA GLY A 321 -31.28 -22.78 12.47
C GLY A 321 -31.01 -21.58 11.58
N GLU A 322 -31.31 -20.37 12.07
CA GLU A 322 -31.14 -19.11 11.34
C GLU A 322 -30.92 -17.92 12.30
N LEU A 323 -30.37 -16.84 11.76
CA LEU A 323 -30.34 -15.54 12.43
C LEU A 323 -31.77 -14.97 12.48
N SER A 324 -32.19 -14.49 13.65
CA SER A 324 -33.54 -14.01 13.92
C SER A 324 -33.98 -12.92 12.94
N SER A 325 -35.24 -12.95 12.54
CA SER A 325 -35.88 -11.88 11.78
C SER A 325 -36.08 -10.60 12.61
N GLU A 326 -36.09 -10.71 13.94
CA GLU A 326 -36.23 -9.57 14.84
C GLU A 326 -34.94 -8.73 14.83
N GLY A 327 -35.07 -7.47 14.40
CA GLY A 327 -33.91 -6.58 14.25
C GLY A 327 -32.99 -6.98 13.09
N ALA A 328 -33.45 -7.82 12.15
CA ALA A 328 -32.67 -8.27 11.01
C ALA A 328 -32.23 -7.14 10.08
N HIS A 329 -31.24 -7.45 9.25
CA HIS A 329 -30.80 -6.54 8.20
C HIS A 329 -31.94 -6.22 7.22
N THR A 330 -32.01 -4.97 6.78
CA THR A 330 -33.03 -4.51 5.82
C THR A 330 -32.52 -4.48 4.38
N GLY A 331 -31.23 -4.76 4.18
CA GLY A 331 -30.54 -4.89 2.90
C GLY A 331 -29.72 -6.18 2.79
N SER A 332 -29.07 -6.38 1.64
CA SER A 332 -28.22 -7.56 1.37
C SER A 332 -27.11 -7.69 2.40
N ILE A 333 -26.91 -8.90 2.93
CA ILE A 333 -25.79 -9.21 3.85
C ILE A 333 -24.61 -9.69 3.01
N TYR A 334 -23.47 -9.00 3.11
CA TYR A 334 -22.32 -9.25 2.23
C TYR A 334 -21.23 -10.11 2.85
N ALA A 335 -21.04 -10.03 4.16
CA ALA A 335 -20.04 -10.82 4.87
C ALA A 335 -20.54 -11.24 6.25
N VAL A 336 -19.87 -12.24 6.79
CA VAL A 336 -20.05 -12.77 8.14
C VAL A 336 -18.71 -13.22 8.67
N SER A 337 -18.45 -12.97 9.96
CA SER A 337 -17.28 -13.47 10.68
C SER A 337 -17.65 -13.89 12.09
N TRP A 338 -16.99 -14.93 12.59
CA TRP A 338 -17.21 -15.48 13.92
C TRP A 338 -16.29 -14.84 14.95
N SER A 339 -16.80 -14.62 16.16
CA SER A 339 -15.97 -14.32 17.31
C SER A 339 -14.98 -15.45 17.58
N PRO A 340 -13.79 -15.18 18.16
CA PRO A 340 -12.80 -16.21 18.45
C PRO A 340 -13.30 -17.33 19.37
N ASP A 341 -14.27 -17.04 20.24
CA ASP A 341 -14.88 -18.02 21.14
C ASP A 341 -16.05 -18.80 20.50
N GLY A 342 -16.46 -18.45 19.27
CA GLY A 342 -17.54 -19.10 18.53
C GLY A 342 -18.96 -18.81 19.05
N LYS A 343 -19.14 -17.89 20.00
CA LYS A 343 -20.45 -17.57 20.60
C LYS A 343 -21.19 -16.45 19.89
N GLN A 344 -20.47 -15.61 19.16
CA GLN A 344 -21.02 -14.45 18.47
C GLN A 344 -20.61 -14.43 17.00
N VAL A 345 -21.40 -13.73 16.20
CA VAL A 345 -21.04 -13.40 14.83
C VAL A 345 -21.23 -11.93 14.54
N LEU A 346 -20.39 -11.40 13.65
CA LEU A 346 -20.51 -10.08 13.04
C LEU A 346 -21.05 -10.28 11.63
N THR A 347 -22.01 -9.46 11.22
CA THR A 347 -22.47 -9.38 9.83
C THR A 347 -22.51 -7.93 9.37
N VAL A 348 -22.28 -7.70 8.07
CA VAL A 348 -22.37 -6.37 7.44
C VAL A 348 -23.32 -6.35 6.25
N SER A 349 -23.97 -5.20 6.02
CA SER A 349 -25.09 -5.10 5.08
C SER A 349 -25.13 -3.80 4.27
N ALA A 350 -25.81 -3.90 3.12
CA ALA A 350 -26.23 -2.78 2.29
C ALA A 350 -27.15 -1.77 3.02
N ASP A 351 -27.68 -2.12 4.19
CA ASP A 351 -28.43 -1.19 5.04
C ASP A 351 -27.56 -0.24 5.87
N LYS A 352 -26.23 -0.25 5.65
CA LYS A 352 -25.23 0.64 6.29
C LYS A 352 -24.99 0.32 7.77
N SER A 353 -25.44 -0.84 8.23
CA SER A 353 -25.19 -1.33 9.58
C SER A 353 -24.37 -2.61 9.59
N ALA A 354 -23.59 -2.77 10.66
CA ALA A 354 -23.08 -4.06 11.08
C ALA A 354 -23.89 -4.54 12.29
N LYS A 355 -24.09 -5.85 12.43
CA LYS A 355 -24.80 -6.43 13.56
C LYS A 355 -23.95 -7.49 14.23
N VAL A 356 -23.87 -7.41 15.56
CA VAL A 356 -23.32 -8.45 16.41
C VAL A 356 -24.47 -9.31 16.90
N TRP A 357 -24.35 -10.61 16.72
CA TRP A 357 -25.38 -11.59 17.06
C TRP A 357 -24.85 -12.56 18.09
N ASP A 358 -25.63 -12.84 19.14
CA ASP A 358 -25.38 -13.96 20.04
C ASP A 358 -25.98 -15.23 19.45
N ILE A 359 -25.15 -16.26 19.27
CA ILE A 359 -25.57 -17.58 18.81
C ILE A 359 -25.91 -18.42 20.03
N SER A 360 -27.19 -18.70 20.19
CA SER A 360 -27.72 -19.47 21.33
C SER A 360 -27.59 -20.98 21.10
N ASP A 361 -27.62 -21.76 22.19
CA ASP A 361 -27.53 -23.22 22.15
C ASP A 361 -28.68 -23.88 21.37
N ASP A 362 -29.81 -23.19 21.23
CA ASP A 362 -30.96 -23.61 20.42
C ASP A 362 -30.75 -23.39 18.90
N ASN A 363 -29.55 -23.00 18.49
CA ASN A 363 -29.17 -22.67 17.11
C ASN A 363 -29.94 -21.47 16.53
N THR A 364 -30.36 -20.52 17.37
CA THR A 364 -30.87 -19.22 16.93
C THR A 364 -29.86 -18.11 17.15
N GLY A 365 -29.76 -17.17 16.21
CA GLY A 365 -28.93 -15.98 16.36
C GLY A 365 -29.76 -14.76 16.72
N LYS A 366 -29.52 -14.12 17.87
CA LYS A 366 -30.25 -12.90 18.27
C LYS A 366 -29.35 -11.68 18.19
N VAL A 367 -29.88 -10.55 17.71
CA VAL A 367 -29.11 -9.30 17.62
C VAL A 367 -28.78 -8.83 19.03
N LYS A 368 -27.48 -8.78 19.34
CA LYS A 368 -26.94 -8.20 20.58
C LYS A 368 -26.76 -6.70 20.44
N LYS A 369 -26.19 -6.26 19.31
CA LYS A 369 -25.90 -4.85 19.04
C LYS A 369 -25.96 -4.56 17.55
N THR A 370 -26.47 -3.38 17.20
CA THR A 370 -26.32 -2.80 15.87
C THR A 370 -25.25 -1.71 15.93
N LEU A 371 -24.23 -1.83 15.09
CA LEU A 371 -23.14 -0.88 14.94
C LEU A 371 -23.38 -0.10 13.65
N THR A 372 -23.48 1.22 13.73
CA THR A 372 -23.62 2.09 12.56
C THR A 372 -22.27 2.62 12.12
N SER A 373 -22.03 2.59 10.82
CA SER A 373 -20.84 3.22 10.26
C SER A 373 -20.89 4.73 10.50
N PRO A 374 -19.83 5.35 11.03
CA PRO A 374 -19.70 6.80 11.01
C PRO A 374 -19.58 7.24 9.54
N GLY A 375 -20.57 7.98 9.04
CA GLY A 375 -20.69 8.34 7.63
C GLY A 375 -21.75 9.41 7.41
N SER A 376 -21.91 9.85 6.16
CA SER A 376 -22.88 10.90 5.78
C SER A 376 -24.32 10.37 5.67
N GLY A 377 -24.53 9.06 5.85
CA GLY A 377 -25.77 8.36 5.54
C GLY A 377 -25.92 8.07 4.04
N GLY A 378 -24.86 8.23 3.24
CA GLY A 378 -24.87 8.07 1.78
C GLY A 378 -24.86 6.61 1.32
N VAL A 379 -24.74 6.40 0.00
CA VAL A 379 -24.55 5.05 -0.59
C VAL A 379 -23.18 4.49 -0.23
N GLU A 380 -22.17 5.35 -0.07
CA GLU A 380 -20.80 4.99 0.30
C GLU A 380 -20.65 4.39 1.71
N ASP A 381 -21.68 4.54 2.55
CA ASP A 381 -21.70 4.01 3.92
C ASP A 381 -22.28 2.59 3.98
N MET A 382 -22.71 2.00 2.85
CA MET A 382 -23.07 0.59 2.78
C MET A 382 -21.87 -0.25 3.23
N LEU A 383 -22.06 -1.22 4.13
CA LEU A 383 -20.96 -2.04 4.61
C LEU A 383 -20.84 -3.30 3.75
N VAL A 384 -19.64 -3.56 3.21
CA VAL A 384 -19.39 -4.60 2.20
C VAL A 384 -18.40 -5.66 2.63
N GLY A 385 -17.67 -5.45 3.73
CA GLY A 385 -16.74 -6.45 4.27
C GLY A 385 -16.66 -6.37 5.79
N ASP A 386 -16.41 -7.51 6.41
CA ASP A 386 -16.18 -7.60 7.86
C ASP A 386 -15.06 -8.58 8.20
N LEU A 387 -14.54 -8.43 9.42
CA LEU A 387 -13.65 -9.38 10.08
C LEU A 387 -13.73 -9.19 11.59
N TRP A 388 -13.96 -10.28 12.30
CA TRP A 388 -13.75 -10.36 13.74
C TRP A 388 -12.38 -10.97 14.01
N LEU A 389 -11.48 -10.18 14.61
CA LEU A 389 -10.10 -10.58 14.91
C LEU A 389 -9.75 -10.24 16.36
N ASN A 390 -9.58 -11.25 17.21
CA ASN A 390 -9.37 -11.04 18.65
C ASN A 390 -10.49 -10.14 19.23
N ASP A 391 -10.12 -9.01 19.83
CA ASP A 391 -11.06 -8.01 20.36
C ASP A 391 -11.49 -6.96 19.32
N TYR A 392 -11.03 -7.05 18.08
CA TYR A 392 -11.31 -6.07 17.03
C TYR A 392 -12.44 -6.54 16.11
N LEU A 393 -13.45 -5.69 15.96
CA LEU A 393 -14.47 -5.80 14.92
C LEU A 393 -14.14 -4.82 13.81
N VAL A 394 -13.72 -5.35 12.66
CA VAL A 394 -13.36 -4.55 11.49
C VAL A 394 -14.52 -4.58 10.51
N THR A 395 -14.96 -3.41 10.06
CA THR A 395 -15.96 -3.26 9.00
C THR A 395 -15.41 -2.38 7.90
N VAL A 396 -15.75 -2.68 6.64
CA VAL A 396 -15.35 -1.90 5.47
C VAL A 396 -16.59 -1.36 4.75
N SER A 397 -16.65 -0.04 4.54
CA SER A 397 -17.71 0.60 3.78
C SER A 397 -17.47 0.54 2.28
N LEU A 398 -18.50 0.78 1.47
CA LEU A 398 -18.42 0.87 0.01
C LEU A 398 -17.47 2.01 -0.40
N GLY A 399 -17.42 3.12 0.33
CA GLY A 399 -16.45 4.20 0.14
C GLY A 399 -15.03 3.89 0.61
N GLY A 400 -14.74 2.63 0.96
CA GLY A 400 -13.43 2.14 1.40
C GLY A 400 -13.06 2.49 2.84
N THR A 401 -13.95 3.09 3.62
CA THR A 401 -13.66 3.44 5.02
C THR A 401 -13.59 2.16 5.86
N ILE A 402 -12.48 1.98 6.58
CA ILE A 402 -12.31 0.92 7.57
C ILE A 402 -12.68 1.49 8.94
N SER A 403 -13.66 0.87 9.60
CA SER A 403 -14.03 1.19 10.98
C SER A 403 -13.66 0.02 11.89
N ILE A 404 -13.00 0.30 13.01
CA ILE A 404 -12.58 -0.67 14.01
C ILE A 404 -13.31 -0.40 15.32
N PHE A 405 -14.13 -1.36 15.76
CA PHE A 405 -14.77 -1.37 17.07
C PHE A 405 -14.06 -2.36 18.00
N LEU A 406 -14.23 -2.18 19.31
CA LEU A 406 -13.77 -3.14 20.30
C LEU A 406 -14.94 -4.05 20.69
N ALA A 407 -14.76 -5.36 20.63
CA ALA A 407 -15.78 -6.33 21.03
C ALA A 407 -16.05 -6.28 22.55
N SER A 408 -15.03 -5.92 23.33
CA SER A 408 -15.10 -5.66 24.77
C SER A 408 -15.91 -4.42 25.16
N ASP A 409 -16.05 -3.45 24.25
CA ASP A 409 -16.79 -2.20 24.48
C ASP A 409 -17.45 -1.71 23.18
N LEU A 410 -18.65 -2.26 22.93
CA LEU A 410 -19.44 -1.96 21.72
C LEU A 410 -20.11 -0.58 21.74
N ASP A 411 -20.02 0.15 22.86
CA ASP A 411 -20.55 1.51 22.99
C ASP A 411 -19.49 2.57 22.66
N LYS A 412 -18.20 2.20 22.71
CA LYS A 412 -17.10 3.05 22.27
C LYS A 412 -17.18 3.34 20.77
N ALA A 413 -17.01 4.61 20.41
CA ALA A 413 -16.93 5.02 19.01
C ALA A 413 -15.76 4.32 18.29
N PRO A 414 -15.96 3.87 17.04
CA PRO A 414 -14.91 3.19 16.30
C PRO A 414 -13.78 4.14 15.94
N THR A 415 -12.57 3.60 15.86
CA THR A 415 -11.50 4.28 15.14
C THR A 415 -11.70 4.09 13.65
N THR A 416 -11.60 5.16 12.88
CA THR A 416 -11.85 5.13 11.43
C THR A 416 -10.61 5.51 10.65
N PHE A 417 -10.36 4.76 9.59
CA PHE A 417 -9.31 5.03 8.63
C PHE A 417 -9.93 5.08 7.25
N SER A 418 -9.47 6.04 6.46
CA SER A 418 -9.82 6.09 5.06
C SER A 418 -8.66 6.60 4.23
N GLY A 419 -8.86 6.65 2.92
CA GLY A 419 -7.83 6.94 1.96
C GLY A 419 -8.36 6.80 0.56
N HIS A 420 -7.46 6.74 -0.41
CA HIS A 420 -7.82 6.57 -1.81
C HIS A 420 -7.98 5.09 -2.15
N MET A 421 -8.97 4.80 -3.00
CA MET A 421 -9.12 3.49 -3.66
C MET A 421 -8.59 3.50 -5.10
N LYS A 422 -8.34 4.69 -5.65
CA LYS A 422 -7.90 4.95 -7.02
C LYS A 422 -6.61 5.77 -7.01
N ASN A 423 -6.02 5.94 -8.19
CA ASN A 423 -4.83 6.74 -8.40
C ASN A 423 -4.87 8.09 -7.67
N VAL A 424 -3.79 8.40 -6.93
CA VAL A 424 -3.63 9.73 -6.33
C VAL A 424 -2.95 10.63 -7.35
N SER A 425 -3.75 11.47 -8.00
CA SER A 425 -3.33 12.31 -9.14
C SER A 425 -2.59 13.57 -8.71
N SER A 426 -2.80 14.04 -7.49
CA SER A 426 -2.12 15.25 -6.99
C SER A 426 -1.87 15.16 -5.49
N LEU A 427 -0.77 15.75 -5.06
CA LEU A 427 -0.32 15.81 -3.67
C LEU A 427 0.24 17.21 -3.39
N THR A 428 -0.24 17.86 -2.35
CA THR A 428 0.20 19.21 -1.94
C THR A 428 0.29 19.30 -0.42
N ILE A 429 1.09 20.24 0.09
CA ILE A 429 1.12 20.60 1.50
C ILE A 429 0.24 21.83 1.77
N LEU A 430 -0.27 21.94 2.99
CA LEU A 430 -0.81 23.20 3.48
C LEU A 430 0.35 24.04 4.05
N ARG A 431 0.65 25.20 3.47
CA ARG A 431 1.84 25.98 3.86
C ARG A 431 1.81 26.49 5.30
N SER A 432 0.62 26.75 5.84
CA SER A 432 0.44 27.13 7.25
C SER A 432 0.87 26.02 8.21
N ASN A 433 0.85 24.75 7.76
CA ASN A 433 1.33 23.61 8.51
C ASN A 433 1.90 22.53 7.57
N PRO A 434 3.21 22.54 7.28
CA PRO A 434 3.86 21.62 6.33
C PRO A 434 3.74 20.12 6.68
N ARG A 435 3.27 19.77 7.89
CA ARG A 435 2.93 18.38 8.25
C ARG A 435 1.59 17.93 7.69
N VAL A 436 0.74 18.85 7.28
CA VAL A 436 -0.57 18.58 6.69
C VAL A 436 -0.41 18.40 5.19
N LEU A 437 -0.68 17.19 4.72
CA LEU A 437 -0.71 16.82 3.31
C LEU A 437 -2.16 16.72 2.86
N LEU A 438 -2.44 17.26 1.68
CA LEU A 438 -3.69 17.08 0.97
C LEU A 438 -3.41 16.29 -0.31
N SER A 439 -4.19 15.25 -0.51
CA SER A 439 -4.12 14.43 -1.72
C SER A 439 -5.47 14.37 -2.40
N SER A 440 -5.46 14.27 -3.73
CA SER A 440 -6.68 14.08 -4.51
C SER A 440 -6.58 12.91 -5.48
N SER A 441 -7.74 12.33 -5.77
CA SER A 441 -7.91 11.33 -6.83
C SER A 441 -8.92 11.79 -7.87
N TYR A 442 -8.88 11.14 -9.03
CA TYR A 442 -9.71 11.46 -10.19
C TYR A 442 -11.23 11.47 -9.90
N ASP A 443 -11.68 10.66 -8.93
CA ASP A 443 -13.09 10.60 -8.51
C ASP A 443 -13.54 11.78 -7.62
N GLY A 444 -12.69 12.79 -7.45
CA GLY A 444 -13.03 14.02 -6.75
C GLY A 444 -12.81 13.98 -5.23
N LEU A 445 -12.34 12.84 -4.70
CA LEU A 445 -12.02 12.67 -3.29
C LEU A 445 -10.76 13.47 -2.94
N ILE A 446 -10.84 14.24 -1.85
CA ILE A 446 -9.69 14.89 -1.21
C ILE A 446 -9.53 14.34 0.20
N VAL A 447 -8.33 13.86 0.51
CA VAL A 447 -7.99 13.31 1.82
C VAL A 447 -6.92 14.15 2.49
N LYS A 448 -7.13 14.42 3.79
CA LYS A 448 -6.18 15.09 4.66
C LYS A 448 -5.35 14.06 5.42
N TRP A 449 -4.04 14.28 5.43
CA TRP A 449 -3.08 13.48 6.17
C TRP A 449 -2.24 14.37 7.06
N ILE A 450 -1.87 13.87 8.23
CA ILE A 450 -0.92 14.55 9.12
C ILE A 450 0.27 13.63 9.31
N GLN A 451 1.47 14.13 9.01
CA GLN A 451 2.71 13.41 9.22
C GLN A 451 2.89 12.94 10.67
N GLY A 452 3.24 11.66 10.84
CA GLY A 452 3.34 10.98 12.13
C GLY A 452 2.00 10.54 12.74
N ILE A 453 0.87 10.90 12.13
CA ILE A 453 -0.49 10.50 12.57
C ILE A 453 -1.19 9.66 11.50
N GLY A 454 -1.02 9.99 10.22
CA GLY A 454 -1.68 9.35 9.09
C GLY A 454 -2.99 10.03 8.73
N TYR A 455 -4.04 9.23 8.50
CA TYR A 455 -5.35 9.71 8.06
C TYR A 455 -5.95 10.72 9.06
N SER A 456 -6.38 11.87 8.55
CA SER A 456 -6.95 12.96 9.36
C SER A 456 -8.25 13.51 8.75
N GLY A 457 -8.99 12.68 8.03
CA GLY A 457 -10.32 13.02 7.51
C GLY A 457 -10.37 13.21 5.99
N LYS A 458 -11.61 13.16 5.48
CA LYS A 458 -11.94 13.53 4.09
C LYS A 458 -12.48 14.96 4.08
N LEU A 459 -12.04 15.75 3.11
CA LEU A 459 -12.61 17.08 2.88
C LEU A 459 -13.93 16.91 2.13
N GLN A 460 -15.04 17.29 2.75
CA GLN A 460 -16.35 17.22 2.10
C GLN A 460 -16.57 18.44 1.23
N ARG A 461 -16.57 18.25 -0.08
CA ARG A 461 -16.92 19.28 -1.05
C ARG A 461 -18.45 19.32 -1.24
N LYS A 462 -18.98 20.52 -1.45
CA LYS A 462 -20.40 20.70 -1.83
C LYS A 462 -20.66 20.18 -3.25
N ASP A 463 -19.63 20.15 -4.09
CA ASP A 463 -19.68 19.63 -5.44
C ASP A 463 -19.03 18.24 -5.55
N ASN A 464 -19.48 17.44 -6.51
CA ASN A 464 -18.98 16.09 -6.75
C ASN A 464 -18.18 16.00 -8.07
N SER A 465 -17.54 17.11 -8.50
CA SER A 465 -16.79 17.13 -9.74
C SER A 465 -15.48 16.33 -9.64
N GLN A 466 -15.13 15.66 -10.72
CA GLN A 466 -13.84 14.99 -10.88
C GLN A 466 -12.71 16.01 -10.83
N ILE A 467 -11.65 15.72 -10.10
CA ILE A 467 -10.49 16.61 -9.97
C ILE A 467 -9.42 16.19 -10.98
N LYS A 468 -8.88 17.18 -11.69
CA LYS A 468 -7.71 17.03 -12.54
C LYS A 468 -6.44 17.55 -11.88
N CYS A 469 -6.50 18.77 -11.35
CA CYS A 469 -5.41 19.40 -10.61
C CYS A 469 -5.93 19.89 -9.26
N LEU A 470 -5.09 19.80 -8.24
CA LEU A 470 -5.31 20.35 -6.90
C LEU A 470 -4.08 21.15 -6.50
N THR A 471 -4.29 22.38 -6.04
CA THR A 471 -3.27 23.16 -5.33
C THR A 471 -3.87 23.71 -4.04
N ALA A 472 -3.03 23.89 -3.03
CA ALA A 472 -3.41 24.47 -1.76
C ALA A 472 -2.64 25.75 -1.50
N VAL A 473 -3.37 26.78 -1.11
CA VAL A 473 -2.88 28.07 -0.64
C VAL A 473 -3.35 28.23 0.81
N GLU A 474 -2.67 29.06 1.62
CA GLU A 474 -2.90 29.31 3.06
C GLU A 474 -4.18 28.74 3.68
N GLU A 475 -5.36 29.26 3.32
CA GLU A 475 -6.67 28.80 3.79
C GLU A 475 -7.64 28.48 2.64
N GLU A 476 -7.12 28.11 1.47
CA GLU A 476 -7.91 27.87 0.27
C GLU A 476 -7.35 26.67 -0.53
N ILE A 477 -8.22 25.84 -1.07
CA ILE A 477 -7.85 24.89 -2.13
C ILE A 477 -8.42 25.37 -3.46
N VAL A 478 -7.59 25.28 -4.50
CA VAL A 478 -8.02 25.53 -5.87
C VAL A 478 -7.95 24.22 -6.63
N THR A 479 -9.07 23.83 -7.23
CA THR A 479 -9.18 22.60 -8.02
C THR A 479 -9.66 22.90 -9.41
N THR A 480 -9.20 22.12 -10.39
CA THR A 480 -9.76 22.12 -11.74
C THR A 480 -10.47 20.82 -12.02
N GLY A 481 -11.60 20.91 -12.72
CA GLY A 481 -12.42 19.75 -13.05
C GLY A 481 -12.49 19.45 -14.53
N PHE A 482 -13.03 18.26 -14.84
CA PHE A 482 -13.40 17.86 -16.21
C PHE A 482 -14.70 18.54 -16.69
N ASP A 483 -15.34 19.32 -15.81
CA ASP A 483 -16.54 20.12 -16.04
C ASP A 483 -16.25 21.53 -16.58
N ASN A 484 -15.01 21.77 -17.05
CA ASN A 484 -14.49 23.07 -17.50
C ASN A 484 -14.48 24.15 -16.42
N LYS A 485 -14.58 23.76 -15.14
CA LYS A 485 -14.61 24.72 -14.03
C LYS A 485 -13.35 24.68 -13.20
N ILE A 486 -13.09 25.82 -12.60
CA ILE A 486 -12.15 26.02 -11.51
C ILE A 486 -12.98 26.25 -10.26
N TRP A 487 -12.67 25.51 -9.21
CA TRP A 487 -13.31 25.67 -7.90
C TRP A 487 -12.29 26.24 -6.93
N ARG A 488 -12.62 27.41 -6.40
CA ARG A 488 -11.90 28.10 -5.33
C ARG A 488 -12.65 27.85 -4.03
N VAL A 489 -12.06 27.10 -3.11
CA VAL A 489 -12.77 26.58 -1.92
C VAL A 489 -12.01 26.96 -0.66
N SER A 490 -12.63 27.76 0.19
CA SER A 490 -12.07 28.12 1.48
C SER A 490 -11.98 26.91 2.41
N LEU A 491 -10.97 26.88 3.27
CA LEU A 491 -10.81 25.88 4.31
C LEU A 491 -11.21 26.49 5.66
N HIS A 492 -12.16 25.88 6.36
CA HIS A 492 -12.54 26.25 7.71
C HIS A 492 -12.12 25.14 8.66
N GLY A 493 -10.94 25.28 9.27
CA GLY A 493 -10.34 24.24 10.11
C GLY A 493 -10.05 22.97 9.31
N ASP A 494 -10.85 21.92 9.54
CA ASP A 494 -10.65 20.59 8.95
C ASP A 494 -11.59 20.29 7.76
N GLN A 495 -12.41 21.25 7.33
CA GLN A 495 -13.42 21.03 6.29
C GLN A 495 -13.46 22.16 5.25
N CYS A 496 -14.05 21.86 4.09
CA CYS A 496 -14.32 22.85 3.05
C CYS A 496 -15.47 23.78 3.47
N GLY A 497 -15.28 25.08 3.24
CA GLY A 497 -16.24 26.14 3.46
C GLY A 497 -16.98 26.54 2.19
N ASP A 498 -16.99 27.83 1.92
CA ASP A 498 -17.59 28.38 0.70
C ASP A 498 -16.74 28.08 -0.53
N ALA A 499 -17.43 27.88 -1.64
CA ALA A 499 -16.85 27.45 -2.89
C ALA A 499 -17.36 28.36 -4.02
N GLU A 500 -16.44 28.94 -4.77
CA GLU A 500 -16.72 29.74 -5.95
C GLU A 500 -16.32 28.94 -7.20
N ALA A 501 -17.30 28.75 -8.09
CA ALA A 501 -17.11 28.01 -9.34
C ALA A 501 -16.95 28.99 -10.51
N ILE A 502 -15.86 28.85 -11.25
CA ILE A 502 -15.52 29.70 -12.38
C ILE A 502 -15.46 28.84 -13.63
N ASP A 503 -16.40 29.05 -14.56
CA ASP A 503 -16.41 28.37 -15.85
C ASP A 503 -15.43 29.06 -16.81
N ILE A 504 -14.45 28.32 -17.32
CA ILE A 504 -13.46 28.83 -18.28
C ILE A 504 -13.76 28.42 -19.73
N GLY A 505 -14.89 27.76 -19.97
CA GLY A 505 -15.40 27.37 -21.28
C GLY A 505 -14.61 26.28 -22.00
N ASN A 506 -13.46 25.86 -21.46
CA ASN A 506 -12.54 24.90 -22.07
C ASN A 506 -12.03 23.93 -21.01
N GLN A 507 -11.59 22.75 -21.44
CA GLN A 507 -11.07 21.75 -20.51
C GLN A 507 -9.69 22.17 -19.96
N PRO A 508 -9.54 22.33 -18.63
CA PRO A 508 -8.25 22.56 -18.00
C PRO A 508 -7.27 21.43 -18.30
N LYS A 509 -6.00 21.73 -18.54
CA LYS A 509 -4.89 20.77 -18.64
C LYS A 509 -3.99 20.80 -17.41
N ASP A 510 -3.71 21.98 -16.92
CA ASP A 510 -2.81 22.24 -15.79
C ASP A 510 -3.27 23.50 -15.04
N LEU A 511 -2.90 23.64 -13.77
CA LEU A 511 -3.25 24.76 -12.89
C LEU A 511 -2.02 25.22 -12.11
N SER A 512 -1.72 26.51 -12.18
CA SER A 512 -0.69 27.15 -11.37
C SER A 512 -1.25 28.40 -10.69
N VAL A 513 -0.83 28.65 -9.44
CA VAL A 513 -1.25 29.82 -8.65
C VAL A 513 0.01 30.54 -8.17
N ALA A 514 0.01 31.87 -8.28
CA ALA A 514 1.12 32.69 -7.81
C ALA A 514 1.12 32.73 -6.27
N LEU A 515 2.07 32.07 -5.64
CA LEU A 515 2.04 31.79 -4.20
C LEU A 515 2.13 33.02 -3.31
N LEU A 516 2.80 34.10 -3.77
CA LEU A 516 2.90 35.38 -3.06
C LEU A 516 1.77 36.36 -3.44
N SER A 517 0.95 36.01 -4.43
CA SER A 517 -0.22 36.79 -4.87
C SER A 517 -1.33 35.81 -5.31
N PRO A 518 -1.94 35.07 -4.35
CA PRO A 518 -2.77 33.91 -4.67
C PRO A 518 -4.08 34.23 -5.40
N GLU A 519 -4.42 35.51 -5.53
CA GLU A 519 -5.49 35.94 -6.44
C GLU A 519 -5.15 35.57 -7.89
N LEU A 520 -3.89 35.65 -8.31
CA LEU A 520 -3.45 35.35 -9.66
C LEU A 520 -3.28 33.84 -9.88
N ALA A 521 -4.03 33.30 -10.84
CA ALA A 521 -3.91 31.91 -11.28
C ALA A 521 -3.84 31.83 -12.80
N LEU A 522 -3.16 30.79 -13.29
CA LEU A 522 -3.00 30.46 -14.70
C LEU A 522 -3.47 29.04 -14.91
N VAL A 523 -4.37 28.87 -15.87
CA VAL A 523 -4.88 27.56 -16.26
C VAL A 523 -4.56 27.30 -17.71
N SER A 524 -3.85 26.21 -17.97
CA SER A 524 -3.58 25.76 -19.33
C SER A 524 -4.81 25.12 -19.93
N ILE A 525 -5.07 25.41 -21.20
CA ILE A 525 -6.07 24.75 -22.05
C ILE A 525 -5.38 24.25 -23.32
N ASP A 526 -6.08 23.54 -24.21
CA ASP A 526 -5.43 22.95 -25.39
C ASP A 526 -4.74 23.98 -26.30
N SER A 527 -5.41 25.10 -26.57
CA SER A 527 -4.98 26.15 -27.50
C SER A 527 -4.18 27.30 -26.86
N GLY A 528 -3.97 27.28 -25.54
CA GLY A 528 -3.36 28.42 -24.85
C GLY A 528 -3.59 28.40 -23.34
N VAL A 529 -3.84 29.58 -22.76
CA VAL A 529 -3.98 29.76 -21.31
C VAL A 529 -5.10 30.72 -20.93
N VAL A 530 -5.65 30.51 -19.75
CA VAL A 530 -6.65 31.36 -19.10
C VAL A 530 -6.01 31.97 -17.86
N VAL A 531 -6.06 33.30 -17.76
CA VAL A 531 -5.55 34.06 -16.62
C VAL A 531 -6.73 34.45 -15.73
N LEU A 532 -6.61 34.18 -14.44
CA LEU A 532 -7.61 34.50 -13.44
C LEU A 532 -7.05 35.44 -12.37
N ARG A 533 -7.91 36.34 -11.87
CA ARG A 533 -7.68 37.13 -10.65
C ARG A 533 -8.86 36.94 -9.71
N GLY A 534 -8.61 36.35 -8.54
CA GLY A 534 -9.65 35.88 -7.63
C GLY A 534 -10.57 34.90 -8.35
N ALA A 535 -11.86 35.22 -8.41
CA ALA A 535 -12.88 34.43 -9.11
C ALA A 535 -13.29 34.98 -10.48
N LYS A 536 -12.44 35.80 -11.11
CA LYS A 536 -12.73 36.36 -12.44
C LYS A 536 -11.71 35.88 -13.46
N VAL A 537 -12.20 35.43 -14.61
CA VAL A 537 -11.40 35.28 -15.82
C VAL A 537 -11.09 36.68 -16.35
N VAL A 538 -9.81 37.06 -16.32
CA VAL A 538 -9.37 38.38 -16.80
C VAL A 538 -8.87 38.33 -18.24
N SER A 539 -8.34 37.17 -18.67
CA SER A 539 -7.86 36.99 -20.04
C SER A 539 -7.92 35.53 -20.46
N THR A 540 -8.17 35.29 -21.75
CA THR A 540 -8.04 33.98 -22.40
C THR A 540 -7.20 34.17 -23.64
N ILE A 541 -6.00 33.60 -23.65
CA ILE A 541 -4.96 33.87 -24.63
C ILE A 541 -4.73 32.60 -25.45
N ASN A 542 -4.93 32.70 -26.76
CA ASN A 542 -4.58 31.64 -27.71
C ASN A 542 -3.12 31.82 -28.13
N LEU A 543 -2.32 30.77 -27.98
CA LEU A 543 -0.86 30.83 -28.19
C LEU A 543 -0.41 30.25 -29.53
N GLY A 544 -1.33 29.67 -30.31
CA GLY A 544 -1.02 29.11 -31.63
C GLY A 544 -0.22 27.80 -31.61
N PHE A 545 -0.01 27.20 -30.43
CA PHE A 545 0.57 25.87 -30.25
C PHE A 545 -0.20 25.09 -29.19
N VAL A 546 -0.02 23.76 -29.18
CA VAL A 546 -0.70 22.89 -28.22
C VAL A 546 0.02 22.94 -26.88
N VAL A 547 -0.63 23.50 -25.86
CA VAL A 547 -0.08 23.60 -24.50
C VAL A 547 -0.19 22.27 -23.78
N SER A 548 0.84 21.89 -23.04
CA SER A 548 0.90 20.64 -22.28
C SER A 548 1.20 20.79 -20.78
N ALA A 549 1.82 21.90 -20.36
CA ALA A 549 2.06 22.22 -18.95
C ALA A 549 2.24 23.73 -18.76
N SER A 550 2.05 24.25 -17.55
CA SER A 550 2.32 25.66 -17.23
C SER A 550 2.71 25.90 -15.78
N ALA A 551 3.52 26.92 -15.53
CA ALA A 551 3.82 27.40 -14.19
C ALA A 551 3.82 28.94 -14.14
N ILE A 552 3.32 29.51 -13.05
CA ILE A 552 3.55 30.92 -12.68
C ILE A 552 4.67 30.95 -11.63
N SER A 553 5.53 31.96 -11.71
CA SER A 553 6.52 32.23 -10.67
C SER A 553 5.84 32.56 -9.34
N PRO A 554 6.40 32.18 -8.17
CA PRO A 554 5.80 32.50 -6.87
C PRO A 554 5.50 33.99 -6.68
N ASP A 555 6.33 34.87 -7.24
CA ASP A 555 6.16 36.33 -7.21
C ASP A 555 5.12 36.89 -8.20
N GLY A 556 4.53 36.05 -9.07
CA GLY A 556 3.51 36.43 -10.04
C GLY A 556 4.01 37.31 -11.20
N SER A 557 5.32 37.43 -11.39
CA SER A 557 5.92 38.28 -12.42
C SER A 557 6.18 37.58 -13.76
N GLU A 558 6.27 36.25 -13.77
CA GLU A 558 6.64 35.45 -14.95
C GLU A 558 5.75 34.21 -15.07
N ALA A 559 5.45 33.79 -16.29
CA ALA A 559 4.80 32.52 -16.60
C ALA A 559 5.64 31.72 -17.60
N ILE A 560 5.69 30.41 -17.40
CA ILE A 560 6.30 29.45 -18.32
C ILE A 560 5.22 28.55 -18.86
N ILE A 561 5.14 28.45 -20.18
CA ILE A 561 4.15 27.63 -20.88
C ILE A 561 4.90 26.60 -21.71
N GLY A 562 4.70 25.34 -21.37
CA GLY A 562 5.31 24.20 -22.04
C GLY A 562 4.43 23.70 -23.18
N GLY A 563 5.03 23.53 -24.36
CA GLY A 563 4.36 23.01 -25.54
C GLY A 563 4.51 21.49 -25.72
N GLN A 564 3.58 20.92 -26.48
CA GLN A 564 3.69 19.53 -26.95
C GLN A 564 4.89 19.31 -27.89
N ASP A 565 5.42 20.40 -28.47
CA ASP A 565 6.63 20.43 -29.29
C ASP A 565 7.95 20.39 -28.47
N GLY A 566 7.86 20.40 -27.14
CA GLY A 566 9.02 20.39 -26.24
C GLY A 566 9.66 21.76 -26.00
N LYS A 567 9.01 22.85 -26.43
CA LYS A 567 9.48 24.21 -26.16
C LYS A 567 8.93 24.74 -24.85
N LEU A 568 9.72 25.57 -24.18
CA LEU A 568 9.29 26.35 -23.03
C LEU A 568 9.20 27.82 -23.45
N HIS A 569 8.00 28.36 -23.45
CA HIS A 569 7.73 29.75 -23.78
C HIS A 569 7.66 30.56 -22.48
N ILE A 570 8.54 31.55 -22.36
CA ILE A 570 8.65 32.41 -21.17
C ILE A 570 7.92 33.72 -21.44
N TYR A 571 7.08 34.12 -20.50
CA TYR A 571 6.29 35.35 -20.57
C TYR A 571 6.46 36.17 -19.31
N SER A 572 6.57 37.50 -19.43
CA SER A 572 6.29 38.39 -18.32
C SER A 572 4.79 38.61 -18.17
N ILE A 573 4.36 38.74 -16.92
CA ILE A 573 2.97 39.02 -16.56
C ILE A 573 2.86 40.52 -16.29
N SER A 574 2.15 41.24 -17.17
CA SER A 574 1.88 42.67 -17.02
C SER A 574 0.39 42.93 -16.97
N GLY A 575 -0.13 43.21 -15.77
CA GLY A 575 -1.57 43.29 -15.53
C GLY A 575 -2.25 41.97 -15.89
N ASP A 576 -3.16 41.99 -16.86
CA ASP A 576 -3.94 40.82 -17.29
C ASP A 576 -3.43 40.20 -18.60
N THR A 577 -2.24 40.63 -19.05
CA THR A 577 -1.63 40.20 -20.31
C THR A 577 -0.34 39.43 -20.08
N LEU A 578 -0.02 38.55 -21.02
CA LEU A 578 1.26 37.85 -21.10
C LEU A 578 2.05 38.45 -22.26
N ILE A 579 3.32 38.78 -22.00
CA ILE A 579 4.25 39.31 -22.99
C ILE A 579 5.40 38.33 -23.13
N GLU A 580 5.61 37.85 -24.34
CA GLU A 580 6.58 36.86 -24.76
C GLU A 580 7.99 37.43 -24.57
N GLU A 581 8.85 36.73 -23.82
CA GLU A 581 10.21 37.19 -23.58
C GLU A 581 11.28 36.28 -24.16
N ALA A 582 11.03 34.97 -24.17
CA ALA A 582 11.96 33.99 -24.72
C ALA A 582 11.27 32.66 -25.03
N VAL A 583 11.95 31.87 -25.87
CA VAL A 583 11.61 30.47 -26.11
C VAL A 583 12.86 29.63 -25.88
N LEU A 584 12.76 28.63 -25.00
CA LEU A 584 13.87 27.74 -24.67
C LEU A 584 13.64 26.39 -25.35
N GLU A 585 14.61 25.99 -26.18
CA GLU A 585 14.53 24.79 -27.03
C GLU A 585 15.59 23.77 -26.59
N LYS A 586 15.23 22.94 -25.61
CA LYS A 586 16.14 21.90 -25.08
C LYS A 586 15.52 20.51 -25.08
N HIS A 587 14.26 20.41 -24.66
CA HIS A 587 13.56 19.15 -24.55
C HIS A 587 13.24 18.56 -25.93
N ARG A 588 13.19 17.24 -25.99
CA ARG A 588 12.88 16.49 -27.22
C ARG A 588 11.47 15.90 -27.22
N GLY A 589 10.81 15.90 -26.07
CA GLY A 589 9.43 15.47 -25.92
C GLY A 589 8.56 16.61 -25.41
N ALA A 590 7.25 16.41 -25.49
CA ALA A 590 6.26 17.32 -24.90
C ALA A 590 6.59 17.61 -23.43
N ILE A 591 6.48 18.87 -23.03
CA ILE A 591 6.69 19.28 -21.64
C ILE A 591 5.56 18.71 -20.77
N THR A 592 5.90 18.12 -19.63
CA THR A 592 4.93 17.43 -18.78
C THR A 592 4.82 18.00 -17.37
N ALA A 593 5.84 18.71 -16.89
CA ALA A 593 5.83 19.38 -15.60
C ALA A 593 6.79 20.56 -15.62
N ILE A 594 6.41 21.66 -14.97
CA ILE A 594 7.25 22.83 -14.76
C ILE A 594 7.07 23.27 -13.30
N HIS A 595 8.16 23.58 -12.59
CA HIS A 595 8.07 24.09 -11.22
C HIS A 595 9.22 25.05 -10.91
N TYR A 596 8.89 26.21 -10.34
CA TYR A 596 9.88 27.16 -9.83
C TYR A 596 10.48 26.69 -8.51
N SER A 597 11.73 27.08 -8.25
CA SER A 597 12.32 26.99 -6.92
C SER A 597 11.63 27.99 -5.96
N PRO A 598 11.52 27.67 -4.66
CA PRO A 598 10.90 28.56 -3.68
C PRO A 598 11.52 29.97 -3.61
N ASP A 599 12.84 30.08 -3.82
CA ASP A 599 13.57 31.36 -3.86
C ASP A 599 13.44 32.10 -5.21
N VAL A 600 12.73 31.52 -6.18
CA VAL A 600 12.51 32.05 -7.53
C VAL A 600 13.81 32.28 -8.32
N SER A 601 14.95 31.74 -7.88
CA SER A 601 16.22 31.87 -8.62
C SER A 601 16.32 30.89 -9.80
N MET A 602 15.54 29.81 -9.76
CA MET A 602 15.57 28.73 -10.73
C MET A 602 14.17 28.24 -11.07
N PHE A 603 14.08 27.45 -12.14
CA PHE A 603 12.95 26.58 -12.39
C PHE A 603 13.42 25.27 -12.99
N ALA A 604 12.56 24.25 -12.91
CA ALA A 604 12.80 22.96 -13.51
C ALA A 604 11.68 22.59 -14.47
N SER A 605 12.05 21.85 -15.51
CA SER A 605 11.13 21.31 -16.50
C SER A 605 11.40 19.83 -16.74
N GLY A 606 10.33 19.07 -16.91
CA GLY A 606 10.36 17.65 -17.24
C GLY A 606 9.59 17.37 -18.51
N ASP A 607 10.00 16.34 -19.27
CA ASP A 607 9.34 15.98 -20.52
C ASP A 607 8.86 14.52 -20.61
N ALA A 608 8.11 14.25 -21.68
CA ALA A 608 7.62 12.93 -22.03
C ALA A 608 8.73 11.95 -22.45
N ASN A 609 9.94 12.44 -22.75
CA ASN A 609 11.09 11.67 -23.19
C ASN A 609 12.16 11.48 -22.08
N ARG A 610 11.73 11.62 -20.81
CA ARG A 610 12.49 11.29 -19.58
C ARG A 610 13.50 12.35 -19.15
N GLU A 611 13.62 13.45 -19.88
CA GLU A 611 14.60 14.49 -19.56
C GLU A 611 14.04 15.44 -18.51
N VAL A 612 14.84 15.71 -17.48
CA VAL A 612 14.64 16.84 -16.58
C VAL A 612 15.77 17.85 -16.80
N VAL A 613 15.44 19.14 -16.75
CA VAL A 613 16.40 20.22 -16.88
C VAL A 613 16.13 21.25 -15.78
N VAL A 614 17.20 21.73 -15.13
CA VAL A 614 17.13 22.88 -14.22
C VAL A 614 17.74 24.08 -14.90
N TRP A 615 17.05 25.20 -14.84
CA TRP A 615 17.38 26.45 -15.49
C TRP A 615 17.63 27.53 -14.45
N ASP A 616 18.60 28.38 -14.72
CA ASP A 616 18.73 29.66 -14.02
C ASP A 616 17.70 30.64 -14.57
N ARG A 617 16.92 31.27 -13.70
CA ARG A 617 15.82 32.15 -14.13
C ARG A 617 16.34 33.42 -14.81
N ALA A 618 17.38 34.03 -14.25
CA ALA A 618 17.85 35.34 -14.69
C ALA A 618 18.58 35.28 -16.03
N SER A 619 19.48 34.32 -16.19
CA SER A 619 20.26 34.11 -17.41
C SER A 619 19.52 33.29 -18.48
N ARG A 620 18.49 32.51 -18.07
CA ARG A 620 17.76 31.54 -18.91
C ARG A 620 18.64 30.40 -19.42
N GLU A 621 19.81 30.22 -18.83
CA GLU A 621 20.74 29.15 -19.17
C GLU A 621 20.46 27.88 -18.39
N VAL A 622 20.87 26.75 -18.95
CA VAL A 622 20.77 25.45 -18.28
C VAL A 622 21.78 25.38 -17.14
N LYS A 623 21.30 25.33 -15.90
CA LYS A 623 22.11 25.17 -14.69
C LYS A 623 22.52 23.72 -14.47
N ILE A 624 21.58 22.77 -14.65
CA ILE A 624 21.83 21.34 -14.56
C ILE A 624 21.36 20.65 -15.82
N LYS A 625 22.29 19.92 -16.44
CA LYS A 625 22.07 19.14 -17.65
C LYS A 625 22.14 17.64 -17.38
N ASN A 626 21.62 16.84 -18.31
CA ASN A 626 21.74 15.39 -18.35
C ASN A 626 21.06 14.66 -17.17
N MET A 627 19.93 15.17 -16.67
CA MET A 627 19.09 14.44 -15.70
C MET A 627 18.19 13.44 -16.46
N LEU A 628 18.82 12.46 -17.11
CA LEU A 628 18.21 11.44 -17.99
C LEU A 628 18.20 10.05 -17.34
N TYR A 629 18.01 9.99 -16.02
CA TYR A 629 18.11 8.74 -15.25
C TYR A 629 16.78 7.99 -15.12
N HIS A 630 15.67 8.66 -15.43
CA HIS A 630 14.38 7.99 -15.58
C HIS A 630 14.33 7.19 -16.88
N THR A 631 13.54 6.12 -16.87
CA THR A 631 13.33 5.23 -18.02
C THR A 631 11.99 5.44 -18.72
N ALA A 632 11.09 6.26 -18.14
CA ALA A 632 9.82 6.66 -18.73
C ALA A 632 9.48 8.14 -18.46
N ARG A 633 8.38 8.61 -19.06
CA ARG A 633 7.87 9.99 -18.97
C ARG A 633 7.94 10.57 -17.54
N ILE A 634 8.37 11.82 -17.42
CA ILE A 634 8.30 12.58 -16.17
C ILE A 634 6.85 13.01 -15.93
N ASN A 635 6.35 12.82 -14.72
CA ASN A 635 4.98 13.16 -14.34
C ASN A 635 4.93 14.30 -13.32
N SER A 636 5.91 14.38 -12.42
CA SER A 636 5.89 15.36 -11.33
C SER A 636 7.30 15.84 -10.95
N LEU A 637 7.36 17.07 -10.45
CA LEU A 637 8.56 17.74 -9.99
C LEU A 637 8.25 18.42 -8.65
N SER A 638 9.21 18.43 -7.73
CA SER A 638 9.07 19.19 -6.49
C SER A 638 10.43 19.69 -6.01
N TRP A 639 10.47 20.94 -5.55
CA TRP A 639 11.65 21.56 -4.98
C TRP A 639 11.63 21.46 -3.47
N SER A 640 12.80 21.28 -2.85
CA SER A 640 12.94 21.42 -1.40
C SER A 640 12.75 22.89 -0.99
N PRO A 641 12.26 23.17 0.23
CA PRO A 641 12.02 24.54 0.70
C PRO A 641 13.24 25.47 0.65
N ASP A 642 14.45 24.92 0.81
CA ASP A 642 15.72 25.64 0.74
C ASP A 642 16.24 25.86 -0.70
N SER A 643 15.50 25.42 -1.71
CA SER A 643 15.86 25.50 -3.15
C SER A 643 17.14 24.72 -3.53
N ARG A 644 17.63 23.81 -2.68
CA ARG A 644 18.88 23.06 -2.92
C ARG A 644 18.69 21.66 -3.50
N ARG A 645 17.47 21.14 -3.48
CA ARG A 645 17.12 19.82 -4.01
C ARG A 645 15.91 19.89 -4.92
N ILE A 646 15.92 18.97 -5.87
CA ILE A 646 14.76 18.69 -6.72
C ILE A 646 14.48 17.19 -6.74
N ALA A 647 13.23 16.85 -6.47
CA ALA A 647 12.68 15.51 -6.63
C ALA A 647 11.92 15.43 -7.95
N THR A 648 12.05 14.29 -8.62
CA THR A 648 11.48 13.99 -9.92
C THR A 648 10.75 12.66 -9.85
N GLY A 649 9.52 12.60 -10.35
CA GLY A 649 8.65 11.44 -10.31
C GLY A 649 8.24 11.04 -11.72
N SER A 650 8.25 9.74 -12.00
CA SER A 650 8.06 9.22 -13.35
C SER A 650 7.09 8.05 -13.40
N LEU A 651 6.58 7.82 -14.60
CA LEU A 651 5.84 6.61 -14.97
C LEU A 651 6.67 5.32 -14.78
N ASP A 652 8.01 5.43 -14.68
CA ASP A 652 8.89 4.29 -14.42
C ASP A 652 8.88 3.78 -12.98
N THR A 653 7.91 4.21 -12.17
CA THR A 653 7.72 3.87 -10.75
C THR A 653 8.75 4.46 -9.80
N CYS A 654 9.74 5.21 -10.29
CA CYS A 654 10.83 5.72 -9.46
C CYS A 654 10.60 7.18 -9.04
N VAL A 655 11.21 7.53 -7.91
CA VAL A 655 11.49 8.91 -7.51
C VAL A 655 13.00 9.11 -7.54
N ILE A 656 13.47 10.18 -8.17
CA ILE A 656 14.89 10.55 -8.16
C ILE A 656 15.07 11.94 -7.57
N VAL A 657 15.99 12.06 -6.61
CA VAL A 657 16.33 13.32 -5.94
C VAL A 657 17.74 13.75 -6.34
N TYR A 658 17.88 15.01 -6.72
CA TYR A 658 19.13 15.64 -7.11
C TYR A 658 19.44 16.82 -6.19
N GLU A 659 20.73 17.01 -5.88
CA GLU A 659 21.23 18.23 -5.23
C GLU A 659 21.81 19.16 -6.30
N ILE A 660 21.47 20.45 -6.21
CA ILE A 660 21.76 21.42 -7.29
C ILE A 660 23.26 21.62 -7.50
N ASP A 661 24.03 21.69 -6.41
CA ASP A 661 25.48 21.95 -6.45
C ASP A 661 26.32 20.67 -6.50
N GLN A 662 25.69 19.51 -6.71
CA GLN A 662 26.36 18.22 -6.79
C GLN A 662 26.29 17.63 -8.21
N PRO A 663 27.26 16.80 -8.61
CA PRO A 663 27.19 16.10 -9.89
C PRO A 663 25.92 15.23 -9.95
N VAL A 664 25.18 15.27 -11.07
CA VAL A 664 23.94 14.46 -11.24
C VAL A 664 24.13 12.95 -10.99
N SER A 665 25.36 12.44 -11.05
CA SER A 665 25.69 11.07 -10.69
C SER A 665 25.53 10.75 -9.20
N SER A 666 25.54 11.74 -8.31
CA SER A 666 25.36 11.59 -6.85
C SER A 666 23.89 11.48 -6.42
N ARG A 667 22.95 11.62 -7.37
CA ARG A 667 21.51 11.50 -7.14
C ARG A 667 21.11 10.30 -6.29
N ILE A 668 19.97 10.42 -5.62
CA ILE A 668 19.31 9.31 -4.93
C ILE A 668 18.21 8.77 -5.83
N THR A 669 18.15 7.46 -6.02
CA THR A 669 17.07 6.81 -6.76
C THR A 669 16.30 5.90 -5.82
N ILE A 670 15.04 6.25 -5.58
CA ILE A 670 14.05 5.45 -4.87
C ILE A 670 13.32 4.62 -5.93
N LYS A 671 13.67 3.34 -6.03
CA LYS A 671 13.09 2.42 -7.02
C LYS A 671 11.76 1.87 -6.50
N GLY A 672 10.79 1.71 -7.39
CA GLY A 672 9.50 1.11 -7.03
C GLY A 672 8.73 1.92 -5.97
N ALA A 673 8.90 3.24 -5.97
CA ALA A 673 8.24 4.14 -5.04
C ALA A 673 6.71 4.04 -5.14
N HIS A 674 6.17 3.92 -6.36
CA HIS A 674 4.75 3.66 -6.62
C HIS A 674 4.57 2.78 -7.85
N LEU A 675 3.88 1.64 -7.69
CA LEU A 675 3.57 0.76 -8.82
C LEU A 675 2.61 1.46 -9.79
N GLY A 676 2.90 1.36 -11.09
CA GLY A 676 2.14 2.04 -12.15
C GLY A 676 2.61 3.46 -12.47
N GLY A 677 3.26 4.14 -11.51
CA GLY A 677 3.91 5.44 -11.74
C GLY A 677 3.69 6.41 -10.59
N VAL A 678 4.60 7.39 -10.49
CA VAL A 678 4.53 8.49 -9.53
C VAL A 678 3.79 9.67 -10.17
N TYR A 679 2.80 10.23 -9.48
CA TYR A 679 1.95 11.32 -10.00
C TYR A 679 1.94 12.55 -9.08
N GLY A 680 2.13 12.39 -7.77
CA GLY A 680 2.28 13.49 -6.82
C GLY A 680 3.65 13.46 -6.13
N LEU A 681 4.25 14.64 -5.95
CA LEU A 681 5.49 14.82 -5.20
C LEU A 681 5.46 16.17 -4.48
N THR A 682 5.80 16.16 -3.19
CA THR A 682 5.98 17.39 -2.42
C THR A 682 7.01 17.19 -1.32
N PHE A 683 7.97 18.11 -1.19
CA PHE A 683 8.77 18.20 0.03
C PHE A 683 7.91 18.74 1.18
N THR A 684 8.03 18.15 2.37
CA THR A 684 7.42 18.68 3.62
C THR A 684 8.43 19.48 4.44
N ASP A 685 9.72 19.17 4.28
CA ASP A 685 10.86 19.92 4.79
C ASP A 685 12.07 19.72 3.85
N GLU A 686 13.26 20.18 4.22
CA GLU A 686 14.49 20.09 3.41
C GLU A 686 14.91 18.66 3.04
N TYR A 687 14.52 17.67 3.84
CA TYR A 687 14.97 16.28 3.79
C TYR A 687 13.85 15.25 3.79
N THR A 688 12.60 15.69 3.88
CA THR A 688 11.45 14.80 3.88
C THR A 688 10.57 15.05 2.67
N LEU A 689 10.36 13.99 1.89
CA LEU A 689 9.65 14.00 0.62
C LEU A 689 8.43 13.08 0.71
N ALA A 690 7.25 13.60 0.40
CA ALA A 690 6.06 12.79 0.22
C ALA A 690 5.82 12.53 -1.28
N SER A 691 5.44 11.30 -1.62
CA SER A 691 5.09 10.89 -2.98
C SER A 691 3.75 10.17 -3.02
N SER A 692 3.07 10.25 -4.16
CA SER A 692 1.82 9.52 -4.42
C SER A 692 1.79 8.99 -5.85
N GLY A 693 0.98 7.96 -6.11
CA GLY A 693 0.97 7.32 -7.42
C GLY A 693 -0.28 6.55 -7.79
N GLU A 694 -0.16 5.75 -8.85
CA GLU A 694 -1.26 4.94 -9.41
C GLU A 694 -1.74 3.85 -8.44
N ASP A 695 -0.84 3.36 -7.59
CA ASP A 695 -1.13 2.36 -6.56
C ASP A 695 -2.00 2.88 -5.39
N ALA A 696 -2.45 4.13 -5.46
CA ALA A 696 -3.33 4.78 -4.48
C ALA A 696 -2.68 5.04 -3.10
N PHE A 697 -1.37 4.79 -2.94
CA PHE A 697 -0.65 5.07 -1.70
C PHE A 697 -0.09 6.49 -1.66
N ILE A 698 0.21 6.94 -0.46
CA ILE A 698 1.13 8.04 -0.21
C ILE A 698 2.28 7.50 0.64
N ARG A 699 3.52 7.83 0.27
CA ARG A 699 4.72 7.40 0.98
C ARG A 699 5.54 8.61 1.37
N VAL A 700 6.07 8.58 2.58
CA VAL A 700 6.95 9.63 3.11
C VAL A 700 8.35 9.05 3.21
N TRP A 701 9.29 9.73 2.56
CA TRP A 701 10.68 9.32 2.45
C TRP A 701 11.55 10.31 3.20
N ARG A 702 12.44 9.79 4.06
CA ARG A 702 13.50 10.59 4.67
C ARG A 702 14.76 10.46 3.83
N ILE A 703 15.32 11.60 3.47
CA ILE A 703 16.55 11.73 2.71
C ILE A 703 17.65 12.06 3.71
N THR A 704 18.66 11.21 3.81
CA THR A 704 19.82 11.46 4.67
C THR A 704 20.94 12.05 3.82
N PRO A 705 21.43 13.26 4.17
CA PRO A 705 22.62 13.81 3.53
C PRO A 705 23.84 12.88 3.79
N PRO A 706 24.89 12.98 2.97
CA PRO A 706 26.09 12.19 3.16
C PRO A 706 26.82 12.60 4.45
#